data_AF-A0A9R1N772-F1
#
_entry.id   AF-A0A9R1N772-F1
#
_cell.length_a   1.000
_cell.length_b   1.000
_cell.length_c   1.000
_cell.angle_alpha   90.00
_cell.angle_beta   90.00
_cell.angle_gamma   90.00
#
_symmetry.space_group_name_H-M   'P 1'
#
loop_
_entity.id
_entity.type
_entity.pdbx_description
1 polymer ?
#
loop_
_entity_poly.entity_id
_entity_poly.type
_entity_poly.pdbx_seq_one_letter_code
_entity_poly.pdbx_strand_id
1 'polypeptide(L)'
;MWASTHNGTLAGKMSAVVDALHACQQAPANGGTGYLSAFPAEFFDRFEAIQPVWAPYYTIHKIMQGLLDQYTVAGNGKALAMVVAMAGYFGERVRSVIQRHSIERHWTSLNEETGGMNDVLYQLYAITADSLSDFHANTHIPIVVGGQMRYEVTGDPLYKEIATFFMDVVNSSHTYATGGTSVSEFWFDPKRLAETLTTENEESCTTYNMLKVSRHLFRWTKEIAYADYYERALINGVLSIQRGRDPGVMIYMLPQGPGRSKAVSYHGWGTQYDSFWCCYGTGIESFSKLGDSIYFEEKGGKPALYIVQYIPSTFNWRSVGLTVTQQVKPLSSSDQNLQVSLSISAKTNGQYATVNVRIPSWASANGAQATLNDKDLQMASPGTFLSVTKQWGSGGHLTLQLPISLRTEAIKDDRPEYATLQAVLFGPFLLAGLTTGDWDAKAGGAAISEWITPVPASYNSQLVTLTQESGGSTLVLSLLSTAKGTSVTMQPRPEGGGTDAAVHATFRLVTQGQGAPPTGERRPATNGTAATATPASALIEPFDMPGMAVTNNLTLSAEKGPSSLFNVVPGLDGAPGSVSLELAARPGCFLITAGAKANVQVGCGGGTGFSPQAASFARAEPLRRYHPISFAAKGARRGFLLEPLFTLRDEFYTVYFNVGA
;
A
#
# COMPACT_ATOMS: atom_id res chain seq x y z
N MET A 1 13.06 7.69 -13.17
CA MET A 1 13.19 8.90 -12.31
C MET A 1 13.54 10.17 -13.08
N TRP A 2 14.66 10.22 -13.82
CA TRP A 2 15.07 11.44 -14.54
C TRP A 2 13.98 11.93 -15.51
N ALA A 3 13.37 11.06 -16.32
CA ALA A 3 12.30 11.48 -17.22
C ALA A 3 11.07 12.08 -16.52
N SER A 4 10.80 11.67 -15.27
CA SER A 4 9.67 12.17 -14.48
C SER A 4 9.96 13.54 -13.83
N THR A 5 11.24 13.87 -13.61
CA THR A 5 11.65 15.02 -12.77
C THR A 5 12.51 16.04 -13.50
N HIS A 6 13.13 15.65 -14.61
CA HIS A 6 14.16 16.39 -15.34
C HIS A 6 15.30 16.92 -14.44
N ASN A 7 15.61 16.22 -13.34
CA ASN A 7 16.62 16.64 -12.39
C ASN A 7 18.05 16.51 -12.97
N GLY A 8 18.76 17.64 -13.10
CA GLY A 8 20.10 17.69 -13.68
C GLY A 8 21.17 16.94 -12.88
N THR A 9 21.07 16.91 -11.55
CA THR A 9 21.99 16.14 -10.70
C THR A 9 21.85 14.64 -10.94
N LEU A 10 20.61 14.15 -11.10
CA LEU A 10 20.38 12.76 -11.48
C LEU A 10 20.92 12.45 -12.87
N ALA A 11 20.77 13.36 -13.84
CA ALA A 11 21.33 13.22 -15.18
C ALA A 11 22.86 13.09 -15.13
N GLY A 12 23.55 13.93 -14.36
CA GLY A 12 25.00 13.83 -14.18
C GLY A 12 25.44 12.50 -13.56
N LYS A 13 24.74 12.05 -12.50
CA LYS A 13 25.05 10.78 -11.83
C LYS A 13 24.85 9.56 -12.74
N MET A 14 23.74 9.49 -13.47
CA MET A 14 23.48 8.35 -14.36
C MET A 14 24.49 8.29 -15.53
N SER A 15 24.87 9.44 -16.10
CA SER A 15 25.91 9.48 -17.14
C SER A 15 27.27 9.02 -16.60
N ALA A 16 27.67 9.47 -15.40
CA ALA A 16 28.91 9.05 -14.78
C ALA A 16 28.96 7.53 -14.51
N VAL A 17 27.84 6.92 -14.10
CA VAL A 17 27.74 5.46 -13.94
C VAL A 17 27.93 4.74 -15.28
N VAL A 18 27.28 5.20 -16.36
CA VAL A 18 27.47 4.63 -17.70
C VAL A 18 28.92 4.76 -18.16
N ASP A 19 29.56 5.90 -17.90
CA ASP A 19 30.97 6.12 -18.26
C ASP A 19 31.92 5.16 -17.51
N ALA A 20 31.67 4.95 -16.22
CA ALA A 20 32.44 3.99 -15.42
C ALA A 20 32.23 2.55 -15.90
N LEU A 21 30.98 2.14 -16.15
CA LEU A 21 30.67 0.81 -16.68
C LEU A 21 31.28 0.59 -18.06
N HIS A 22 31.27 1.61 -18.92
CA HIS A 22 31.93 1.57 -20.22
C HIS A 22 33.44 1.36 -20.07
N ALA A 23 34.10 2.10 -19.18
CA ALA A 23 35.52 1.93 -18.91
C ALA A 23 35.84 0.48 -18.45
N CYS A 24 34.98 -0.11 -17.61
CA CYS A 24 35.11 -1.51 -17.21
C CYS A 24 34.94 -2.48 -18.40
N GLN A 25 33.92 -2.30 -19.24
CA GLN A 25 33.69 -3.16 -20.42
C GLN A 25 34.87 -3.11 -21.40
N GLN A 26 35.51 -1.95 -21.55
CA GLN A 26 36.66 -1.74 -22.44
C GLN A 26 38.01 -2.12 -21.81
N ALA A 27 38.05 -2.49 -20.53
CA ALA A 27 39.30 -2.84 -19.86
C ALA A 27 40.01 -4.02 -20.58
N PRO A 28 41.35 -4.03 -20.67
CA PRO A 28 42.09 -5.08 -21.39
C PRO A 28 41.75 -6.51 -20.94
N ALA A 29 41.45 -6.71 -19.66
CA ALA A 29 41.03 -7.99 -19.10
C ALA A 29 39.73 -8.54 -19.71
N ASN A 30 38.87 -7.66 -20.25
CA ASN A 30 37.62 -8.03 -20.92
C ASN A 30 37.76 -8.06 -22.45
N GLY A 31 38.94 -7.70 -22.98
CA GLY A 31 39.36 -7.94 -24.37
C GLY A 31 38.46 -7.36 -25.46
N GLY A 32 37.62 -6.36 -25.17
CA GLY A 32 36.64 -5.84 -26.13
C GLY A 32 35.56 -6.85 -26.53
N THR A 33 35.39 -7.93 -25.74
CA THR A 33 34.45 -9.04 -26.03
C THR A 33 32.98 -8.66 -25.93
N GLY A 34 32.67 -7.49 -25.36
CA GLY A 34 31.32 -7.08 -24.96
C GLY A 34 30.95 -7.52 -23.54
N TYR A 35 31.81 -8.28 -22.85
CA TYR A 35 31.57 -8.72 -21.47
C TYR A 35 31.58 -7.57 -20.46
N LEU A 36 30.57 -7.54 -19.58
CA LEU A 36 30.48 -6.59 -18.48
C LEU A 36 29.78 -7.26 -17.28
N SER A 37 30.50 -7.41 -16.18
CA SER A 37 29.98 -7.89 -14.89
C SER A 37 30.90 -7.45 -13.75
N ALA A 38 30.43 -7.58 -12.51
CA ALA A 38 31.24 -7.41 -11.30
C ALA A 38 31.94 -8.72 -10.84
N PHE A 39 31.75 -9.82 -11.57
CA PHE A 39 32.32 -11.15 -11.31
C PHE A 39 32.94 -11.72 -12.60
N PRO A 40 33.79 -12.77 -12.54
CA PRO A 40 34.41 -13.34 -13.73
C PRO A 40 33.45 -14.21 -14.56
N ALA A 41 33.78 -14.45 -15.83
CA ALA A 41 32.96 -15.25 -16.75
C ALA A 41 32.77 -16.71 -16.30
N GLU A 42 33.65 -17.24 -15.44
CA GLU A 42 33.57 -18.57 -14.83
C GLU A 42 32.24 -18.83 -14.11
N PHE A 43 31.59 -17.78 -13.60
CA PHE A 43 30.30 -17.95 -12.93
C PHE A 43 29.23 -18.45 -13.90
N PHE A 44 29.31 -18.05 -15.18
CA PHE A 44 28.43 -18.59 -16.21
C PHE A 44 28.83 -20.01 -16.61
N ASP A 45 30.14 -20.34 -16.58
CA ASP A 45 30.58 -21.71 -16.85
C ASP A 45 30.01 -22.68 -15.79
N ARG A 46 30.05 -22.28 -14.51
CA ARG A 46 29.44 -23.03 -13.39
C ARG A 46 27.93 -23.17 -13.57
N PHE A 47 27.26 -22.08 -13.91
CA PHE A 47 25.81 -22.07 -14.16
C PHE A 47 25.44 -23.06 -15.27
N GLU A 48 26.12 -22.98 -16.42
CA GLU A 48 25.89 -23.85 -17.58
C GLU A 48 26.29 -25.32 -17.30
N ALA A 49 27.20 -25.51 -16.35
CA ALA A 49 27.57 -26.81 -15.82
C ALA A 49 26.60 -27.35 -14.74
N ILE A 50 25.55 -26.59 -14.36
CA ILE A 50 24.62 -26.92 -13.27
C ILE A 50 25.38 -27.14 -11.95
N GLN A 51 26.34 -26.26 -11.70
CA GLN A 51 27.07 -26.20 -10.44
C GLN A 51 26.55 -25.02 -9.64
N PRO A 52 26.50 -25.11 -8.30
CA PRO A 52 26.01 -24.02 -7.46
C PRO A 52 26.72 -22.72 -7.81
N VAL A 53 25.99 -21.65 -8.09
CA VAL A 53 26.51 -20.30 -8.35
C VAL A 53 25.38 -19.30 -8.18
N TRP A 54 25.68 -18.11 -7.67
CA TRP A 54 24.62 -17.15 -7.35
C TRP A 54 24.24 -16.29 -8.56
N ALA A 55 23.08 -16.60 -9.16
CA ALA A 55 22.29 -15.76 -10.06
C ALA A 55 23.09 -14.91 -11.10
N PRO A 56 24.03 -15.48 -11.87
CA PRO A 56 24.88 -14.69 -12.76
C PRO A 56 24.09 -14.08 -13.92
N TYR A 57 23.14 -14.82 -14.51
CA TYR A 57 22.27 -14.32 -15.59
C TYR A 57 21.27 -13.25 -15.11
N TYR A 58 20.75 -13.37 -13.88
CA TYR A 58 19.95 -12.31 -13.27
C TYR A 58 20.69 -10.97 -13.22
N THR A 59 21.96 -10.99 -12.78
CA THR A 59 22.76 -9.77 -12.62
C THR A 59 22.96 -9.05 -13.96
N ILE A 60 23.29 -9.81 -14.99
CA ILE A 60 23.46 -9.29 -16.35
C ILE A 60 22.16 -8.72 -16.89
N HIS A 61 21.02 -9.39 -16.68
CA HIS A 61 19.72 -8.85 -17.05
C HIS A 61 19.51 -7.45 -16.45
N LYS A 62 19.83 -7.23 -15.17
CA LYS A 62 19.68 -5.89 -14.55
C LYS A 62 20.57 -4.84 -15.19
N ILE A 63 21.82 -5.18 -15.51
CA ILE A 63 22.74 -4.28 -16.22
C ILE A 63 22.20 -3.95 -17.61
N MET A 64 21.81 -4.97 -18.37
CA MET A 64 21.31 -4.80 -19.74
C MET A 64 20.02 -3.98 -19.78
N GLN A 65 19.05 -4.26 -18.89
CA GLN A 65 17.83 -3.47 -18.79
C GLN A 65 18.13 -2.02 -18.41
N GLY A 66 19.02 -1.78 -17.43
CA GLY A 66 19.43 -0.44 -17.04
C GLY A 66 20.08 0.34 -18.19
N LEU A 67 20.97 -0.30 -18.96
CA LEU A 67 21.60 0.31 -20.15
C LEU A 67 20.60 0.58 -21.27
N LEU A 68 19.64 -0.33 -21.49
CA LEU A 68 18.57 -0.12 -22.45
C LEU A 68 17.70 1.07 -22.02
N ASP A 69 17.35 1.19 -20.74
CA ASP A 69 16.57 2.30 -20.20
C ASP A 69 17.32 3.64 -20.33
N GLN A 70 18.65 3.66 -20.15
CA GLN A 70 19.47 4.85 -20.43
C GLN A 70 19.29 5.35 -21.88
N TYR A 71 19.13 4.44 -22.83
CA TYR A 71 18.88 4.81 -24.22
C TYR A 71 17.41 5.17 -24.48
N THR A 72 16.46 4.30 -24.12
CA THR A 72 15.05 4.48 -24.47
C THR A 72 14.42 5.67 -23.74
N VAL A 73 14.89 5.97 -22.54
CA VAL A 73 14.38 7.08 -21.73
C VAL A 73 15.19 8.35 -21.97
N ALA A 74 16.53 8.28 -22.03
CA ALA A 74 17.40 9.45 -22.02
C ALA A 74 18.27 9.63 -23.28
N GLY A 75 18.13 8.77 -24.29
CA GLY A 75 18.84 8.90 -25.57
C GLY A 75 20.35 8.65 -25.48
N ASN A 76 20.85 7.96 -24.45
CA ASN A 76 22.28 7.70 -24.28
C ASN A 76 22.78 6.64 -25.29
N GLY A 77 23.35 7.09 -26.41
CA GLY A 77 23.87 6.21 -27.47
C GLY A 77 25.05 5.32 -27.04
N LYS A 78 25.83 5.73 -26.04
CA LYS A 78 26.92 4.91 -25.48
C LYS A 78 26.34 3.69 -24.75
N ALA A 79 25.30 3.90 -23.93
CA ALA A 79 24.62 2.82 -23.24
C ALA A 79 23.99 1.81 -24.23
N LEU A 80 23.41 2.29 -25.34
CA LEU A 80 22.91 1.42 -26.41
C LEU A 80 24.02 0.54 -27.01
N ALA A 81 25.16 1.13 -27.35
CA ALA A 81 26.29 0.37 -27.91
C ALA A 81 26.77 -0.72 -26.94
N MET A 82 26.84 -0.40 -25.63
CA MET A 82 27.23 -1.36 -24.59
C MET A 82 26.25 -2.54 -24.49
N VAL A 83 24.94 -2.29 -24.44
CA VAL A 83 23.94 -3.36 -24.32
C VAL A 83 23.86 -4.23 -25.57
N VAL A 84 24.06 -3.65 -26.76
CA VAL A 84 24.17 -4.43 -28.02
C VAL A 84 25.39 -5.34 -28.00
N ALA A 85 26.54 -4.85 -27.53
CA ALA A 85 27.75 -5.67 -27.39
C ALA A 85 27.55 -6.81 -26.37
N MET A 86 26.89 -6.54 -25.23
CA MET A 86 26.53 -7.56 -24.25
C MET A 86 25.59 -8.60 -24.87
N ALA A 87 24.55 -8.18 -25.60
CA ALA A 87 23.63 -9.09 -26.27
C ALA A 87 24.35 -10.00 -27.28
N GLY A 88 25.32 -9.46 -28.03
CA GLY A 88 26.20 -10.26 -28.91
C GLY A 88 26.98 -11.30 -28.13
N TYR A 89 27.69 -10.91 -27.07
CA TYR A 89 28.48 -11.81 -26.24
C TYR A 89 27.64 -12.97 -25.67
N PHE A 90 26.50 -12.67 -25.05
CA PHE A 90 25.65 -13.69 -24.46
C PHE A 90 24.91 -14.53 -25.50
N GLY A 91 24.58 -13.96 -26.66
CA GLY A 91 24.04 -14.71 -27.80
C GLY A 91 25.01 -15.77 -28.32
N GLU A 92 26.30 -15.43 -28.46
CA GLU A 92 27.36 -16.39 -28.81
C GLU A 92 27.51 -17.48 -27.74
N ARG A 93 27.46 -17.06 -26.47
CA ARG A 93 27.58 -17.98 -25.33
C ARG A 93 26.47 -19.02 -25.29
N VAL A 94 25.21 -18.60 -25.41
CA VAL A 94 24.05 -19.51 -25.50
C VAL A 94 24.19 -20.46 -26.68
N ARG A 95 24.58 -19.96 -27.86
CA ARG A 95 24.83 -20.81 -29.03
C ARG A 95 25.89 -21.88 -28.74
N SER A 96 26.98 -21.49 -28.07
CA SER A 96 28.05 -22.41 -27.70
C SER A 96 27.59 -23.48 -26.71
N VAL A 97 26.73 -23.15 -25.73
CA VAL A 97 26.20 -24.14 -24.77
C VAL A 97 25.34 -25.17 -25.50
N ILE A 98 24.43 -24.71 -26.37
CA ILE A 98 23.55 -25.57 -27.16
C ILE A 98 24.38 -26.50 -28.07
N GLN A 99 25.42 -25.96 -28.71
CA GLN A 99 26.33 -26.73 -29.58
C GLN A 99 27.17 -27.76 -28.81
N ARG A 100 27.66 -27.42 -27.61
CA ARG A 100 28.56 -28.30 -26.83
C ARG A 100 27.83 -29.37 -26.03
N HIS A 101 26.64 -29.06 -25.54
CA HIS A 101 25.88 -29.95 -24.68
C HIS A 101 24.62 -30.41 -25.39
N SER A 102 23.54 -29.67 -25.21
CA SER A 102 22.30 -29.80 -25.96
C SER A 102 21.41 -28.62 -25.61
N ILE A 103 20.28 -28.53 -26.29
CA ILE A 103 19.26 -27.55 -25.96
C ILE A 103 18.62 -27.90 -24.58
N GLU A 104 18.47 -29.19 -24.26
CA GLU A 104 18.06 -29.73 -22.95
C GLU A 104 18.97 -29.29 -21.81
N ARG A 105 20.29 -29.37 -22.01
CA ARG A 105 21.25 -28.94 -21.00
C ARG A 105 21.11 -27.46 -20.70
N HIS A 106 20.99 -26.64 -21.75
CA HIS A 106 20.77 -25.21 -21.57
C HIS A 106 19.51 -24.96 -20.74
N TRP A 107 18.42 -25.69 -21.00
CA TRP A 107 17.17 -25.59 -20.24
C TRP A 107 17.33 -25.93 -18.75
N THR A 108 17.98 -27.05 -18.42
CA THR A 108 18.12 -27.48 -17.01
C THR A 108 18.91 -26.47 -16.19
N SER A 109 19.87 -25.76 -16.80
CA SER A 109 20.59 -24.68 -16.11
C SER A 109 19.69 -23.52 -15.68
N LEU A 110 18.53 -23.32 -16.33
CA LEU A 110 17.61 -22.19 -16.08
C LEU A 110 16.69 -22.37 -14.86
N ASN A 111 16.80 -23.48 -14.14
CA ASN A 111 16.12 -23.66 -12.85
C ASN A 111 16.81 -22.89 -11.71
N GLU A 112 17.99 -22.31 -11.97
CA GLU A 112 18.62 -21.27 -11.15
C GLU A 112 18.06 -19.88 -11.52
N GLU A 113 18.19 -18.86 -10.66
CA GLU A 113 17.60 -17.52 -10.93
C GLU A 113 18.19 -16.83 -12.20
N THR A 114 17.45 -16.90 -13.32
CA THR A 114 17.89 -16.36 -14.63
C THR A 114 17.20 -15.10 -15.12
N GLY A 115 16.05 -14.73 -14.56
CA GLY A 115 15.13 -13.82 -15.24
C GLY A 115 14.48 -14.50 -16.46
N GLY A 116 14.17 -13.75 -17.53
CA GLY A 116 13.21 -14.18 -18.54
C GLY A 116 13.71 -15.00 -19.74
N MET A 117 13.61 -16.35 -19.72
CA MET A 117 14.00 -17.23 -20.84
C MET A 117 13.01 -18.38 -21.07
N ASN A 118 12.40 -18.39 -22.27
CA ASN A 118 10.95 -18.47 -22.35
C ASN A 118 10.31 -19.80 -22.86
N ASP A 119 10.97 -20.68 -23.62
CA ASP A 119 10.18 -21.59 -24.50
C ASP A 119 9.73 -22.95 -23.91
N VAL A 120 10.33 -23.49 -22.82
CA VAL A 120 9.93 -24.80 -22.24
C VAL A 120 8.85 -24.67 -21.17
N LEU A 121 8.86 -23.61 -20.34
CA LEU A 121 7.77 -23.33 -19.40
C LEU A 121 6.44 -23.24 -20.13
N TYR A 122 6.47 -22.77 -21.37
CA TYR A 122 5.33 -22.59 -22.25
C TYR A 122 4.76 -23.88 -22.83
N GLN A 123 5.61 -24.88 -23.09
CA GLN A 123 5.17 -26.22 -23.50
C GLN A 123 4.79 -27.11 -22.30
N LEU A 124 5.48 -26.97 -21.16
CA LEU A 124 5.14 -27.67 -19.92
C LEU A 124 3.77 -27.21 -19.42
N TYR A 125 3.52 -25.90 -19.43
CA TYR A 125 2.27 -25.26 -19.05
C TYR A 125 1.05 -25.59 -19.94
N ALA A 126 1.27 -25.86 -21.23
CA ALA A 126 0.23 -26.37 -22.11
C ALA A 126 -0.15 -27.84 -21.81
N ILE A 127 0.65 -28.55 -21.01
CA ILE A 127 0.56 -30.00 -20.80
C ILE A 127 0.28 -30.37 -19.33
N THR A 128 0.71 -29.58 -18.33
CA THR A 128 0.82 -30.08 -16.94
C THR A 128 -0.28 -29.69 -15.96
N ALA A 129 -1.26 -28.85 -16.30
CA ALA A 129 -2.41 -28.53 -15.44
C ALA A 129 -2.07 -28.34 -13.93
N ASP A 130 -1.92 -27.07 -13.52
CA ASP A 130 -2.25 -26.61 -12.16
C ASP A 130 -1.22 -26.82 -11.03
N SER A 131 0.08 -26.60 -11.27
CA SER A 131 0.97 -26.34 -10.12
C SER A 131 2.12 -25.39 -10.47
N LEU A 132 1.99 -24.14 -10.02
CA LEU A 132 3.09 -23.22 -9.82
C LEU A 132 3.82 -23.48 -8.48
N SER A 133 3.36 -24.47 -7.70
CA SER A 133 3.90 -24.78 -6.38
C SER A 133 5.42 -24.99 -6.44
N ASP A 134 6.10 -24.53 -5.41
CA ASP A 134 7.55 -24.65 -5.22
C ASP A 134 8.41 -23.88 -6.24
N PHE A 135 7.79 -23.14 -7.17
CA PHE A 135 8.53 -22.26 -8.06
C PHE A 135 8.83 -20.92 -7.39
N HIS A 136 10.08 -20.49 -7.48
CA HIS A 136 10.50 -19.16 -7.05
C HIS A 136 9.78 -18.10 -7.89
N ALA A 137 8.89 -17.34 -7.28
CA ALA A 137 7.90 -16.53 -8.00
C ALA A 137 8.59 -15.45 -8.86
N ASN A 138 9.55 -14.73 -8.28
CA ASN A 138 10.24 -13.64 -8.96
C ASN A 138 11.23 -14.12 -10.04
N THR A 139 11.61 -15.40 -10.05
CA THR A 139 12.34 -15.98 -11.20
C THR A 139 11.42 -16.12 -12.40
N HIS A 140 10.19 -16.58 -12.18
CA HIS A 140 9.29 -17.01 -13.25
C HIS A 140 8.42 -15.88 -13.82
N ILE A 141 8.02 -14.87 -13.03
CA ILE A 141 7.22 -13.76 -13.56
C ILE A 141 7.97 -12.99 -14.68
N PRO A 142 9.27 -12.66 -14.56
CA PRO A 142 10.04 -12.05 -15.65
C PRO A 142 10.12 -12.90 -16.93
N ILE A 143 10.03 -14.23 -16.83
CA ILE A 143 9.92 -15.13 -17.98
C ILE A 143 8.62 -14.84 -18.73
N VAL A 144 7.50 -14.76 -18.02
CA VAL A 144 6.22 -14.39 -18.63
C VAL A 144 6.32 -13.02 -19.31
N VAL A 145 6.91 -12.01 -18.67
CA VAL A 145 7.14 -10.70 -19.28
C VAL A 145 8.00 -10.80 -20.55
N GLY A 146 9.04 -11.64 -20.55
CA GLY A 146 9.84 -11.94 -21.74
C GLY A 146 9.01 -12.52 -22.88
N GLY A 147 8.11 -13.45 -22.58
CA GLY A 147 7.15 -13.98 -23.55
C GLY A 147 6.22 -12.90 -24.10
N GLN A 148 5.73 -12.01 -23.25
CA GLN A 148 4.91 -10.88 -23.67
C GLN A 148 5.66 -9.97 -24.67
N MET A 149 6.94 -9.70 -24.40
CA MET A 149 7.77 -8.95 -25.35
C MET A 149 7.97 -9.69 -26.67
N ARG A 150 8.11 -11.02 -26.64
CA ARG A 150 8.18 -11.83 -27.87
C ARG A 150 6.89 -11.72 -28.68
N TYR A 151 5.71 -11.83 -28.05
CA TYR A 151 4.43 -11.61 -28.72
C TYR A 151 4.37 -10.24 -29.41
N GLU A 152 4.77 -9.16 -28.71
CA GLU A 152 4.74 -7.82 -29.27
C GLU A 152 5.67 -7.63 -30.49
N VAL A 153 6.77 -8.38 -30.55
CA VAL A 153 7.75 -8.30 -31.65
C VAL A 153 7.40 -9.23 -32.80
N THR A 154 6.99 -10.47 -32.53
CA THR A 154 6.80 -11.52 -33.55
C THR A 154 5.35 -11.71 -33.97
N GLY A 155 4.39 -11.31 -33.13
CA GLY A 155 2.96 -11.57 -33.32
C GLY A 155 2.53 -13.01 -33.02
N ASP A 156 3.40 -13.85 -32.44
CA ASP A 156 3.11 -15.27 -32.18
C ASP A 156 2.08 -15.44 -31.04
N PRO A 157 0.83 -15.87 -31.35
CA PRO A 157 -0.28 -15.86 -30.40
C PRO A 157 -0.08 -16.76 -29.19
N LEU A 158 0.78 -17.78 -29.27
CA LEU A 158 1.10 -18.67 -28.15
C LEU A 158 1.52 -17.88 -26.92
N TYR A 159 2.42 -16.91 -27.10
CA TYR A 159 2.96 -16.10 -26.00
C TYR A 159 1.92 -15.17 -25.36
N LYS A 160 0.89 -14.77 -26.11
CA LYS A 160 -0.25 -14.06 -25.56
C LYS A 160 -1.10 -14.98 -24.70
N GLU A 161 -1.43 -16.17 -25.21
CA GLU A 161 -2.23 -17.17 -24.47
C GLU A 161 -1.56 -17.58 -23.16
N ILE A 162 -0.24 -17.75 -23.17
CA ILE A 162 0.50 -18.07 -21.96
C ILE A 162 0.43 -16.93 -20.94
N ALA A 163 0.71 -15.70 -21.36
CA ALA A 163 0.65 -14.59 -20.42
C ALA A 163 -0.77 -14.41 -19.84
N THR A 164 -1.81 -14.62 -20.64
CA THR A 164 -3.21 -14.57 -20.19
C THR A 164 -3.50 -15.64 -19.15
N PHE A 165 -3.24 -16.93 -19.44
CA PHE A 165 -3.51 -17.99 -18.47
C PHE A 165 -2.66 -17.82 -17.20
N PHE A 166 -1.46 -17.23 -17.28
CA PHE A 166 -0.55 -17.15 -16.15
C PHE A 166 -1.10 -16.17 -15.15
N MET A 167 -1.55 -15.02 -15.67
CA MET A 167 -2.28 -14.03 -14.91
C MET A 167 -3.54 -14.63 -14.29
N ASP A 168 -4.29 -15.46 -15.02
CA ASP A 168 -5.51 -16.09 -14.52
C ASP A 168 -5.22 -17.10 -13.39
N VAL A 169 -4.19 -17.93 -13.51
CA VAL A 169 -3.76 -18.87 -12.46
C VAL A 169 -3.29 -18.12 -11.21
N VAL A 170 -2.34 -17.20 -11.36
CA VAL A 170 -1.81 -16.45 -10.21
C VAL A 170 -2.94 -15.70 -9.50
N ASN A 171 -3.83 -15.04 -10.26
CA ASN A 171 -4.93 -14.27 -9.69
C ASN A 171 -6.03 -15.16 -9.10
N SER A 172 -6.29 -16.36 -9.63
CA SER A 172 -7.37 -17.22 -9.13
C SER A 172 -6.98 -18.11 -7.94
N SER A 173 -5.68 -18.40 -7.75
CA SER A 173 -5.25 -19.35 -6.71
C SER A 173 -4.05 -18.94 -5.85
N HIS A 174 -3.27 -17.90 -6.22
CA HIS A 174 -2.02 -17.55 -5.53
C HIS A 174 -1.93 -16.07 -5.07
N THR A 175 -3.01 -15.30 -5.17
CA THR A 175 -2.99 -13.84 -4.94
C THR A 175 -3.77 -13.44 -3.70
N TYR A 176 -3.14 -12.72 -2.78
CA TYR A 176 -3.79 -12.12 -1.60
C TYR A 176 -4.62 -10.89 -1.98
N ALA A 177 -5.36 -10.34 -1.01
CA ALA A 177 -6.28 -9.21 -1.22
C ALA A 177 -5.56 -7.91 -1.63
N THR A 178 -4.26 -7.81 -1.37
CA THR A 178 -3.39 -6.73 -1.84
C THR A 178 -3.20 -6.74 -3.37
N GLY A 179 -3.43 -7.87 -4.04
CA GLY A 179 -3.00 -8.13 -5.41
C GLY A 179 -1.59 -8.75 -5.51
N GLY A 180 -0.85 -8.86 -4.40
CA GLY A 180 0.45 -9.51 -4.32
C GLY A 180 0.35 -11.04 -4.24
N THR A 181 1.48 -11.72 -4.44
CA THR A 181 1.60 -13.18 -4.46
C THR A 181 2.90 -13.61 -3.80
N SER A 182 3.12 -14.92 -3.63
CA SER A 182 4.27 -15.57 -2.97
C SER A 182 4.27 -15.57 -1.43
N VAL A 183 4.95 -16.57 -0.87
CA VAL A 183 5.34 -16.69 0.53
C VAL A 183 6.76 -17.25 0.55
N SER A 184 7.64 -16.63 1.34
CA SER A 184 9.06 -16.95 1.40
C SER A 184 9.73 -16.98 0.03
N GLU A 185 9.30 -16.13 -0.91
CA GLU A 185 9.76 -16.02 -2.32
C GLU A 185 9.21 -17.07 -3.30
N PHE A 186 8.46 -18.06 -2.81
CA PHE A 186 7.91 -19.13 -3.64
C PHE A 186 6.39 -19.02 -3.77
N TRP A 187 5.83 -19.58 -4.83
CA TRP A 187 4.42 -19.96 -4.80
C TRP A 187 4.25 -21.24 -3.99
N PHE A 188 3.33 -21.20 -3.04
CA PHE A 188 2.87 -22.38 -2.32
C PHE A 188 1.72 -23.05 -3.09
N ASP A 189 1.14 -24.11 -2.52
CA ASP A 189 0.03 -24.81 -3.15
C ASP A 189 -1.17 -23.92 -3.48
N PRO A 190 -1.81 -24.15 -4.64
CA PRO A 190 -2.95 -23.35 -5.08
C PRO A 190 -4.07 -23.40 -4.05
N LYS A 191 -4.67 -22.25 -3.77
CA LYS A 191 -5.77 -22.13 -2.80
C LYS A 191 -5.44 -22.65 -1.40
N ARG A 192 -4.20 -22.44 -0.93
CA ARG A 192 -3.76 -22.71 0.46
C ARG A 192 -3.32 -21.43 1.20
N LEU A 193 -3.81 -20.27 0.78
CA LEU A 193 -3.29 -18.98 1.25
C LEU A 193 -3.47 -18.76 2.75
N ALA A 194 -4.46 -19.39 3.39
CA ALA A 194 -4.70 -19.18 4.82
C ALA A 194 -3.54 -19.69 5.71
N GLU A 195 -2.88 -20.78 5.33
CA GLU A 195 -1.73 -21.33 6.06
C GLU A 195 -0.46 -20.49 5.87
N THR A 196 -0.42 -19.72 4.79
CA THR A 196 0.75 -18.94 4.43
C THR A 196 0.78 -17.56 5.09
N LEU A 197 -0.27 -17.15 5.81
CA LEU A 197 -0.37 -15.85 6.49
C LEU A 197 0.67 -15.69 7.59
N THR A 198 1.83 -15.12 7.25
CA THR A 198 3.01 -15.00 8.10
C THR A 198 3.65 -13.61 7.97
N THR A 199 4.94 -13.49 8.28
CA THR A 199 5.70 -12.25 8.08
C THR A 199 6.40 -12.18 6.73
N GLU A 200 6.62 -13.33 6.07
CA GLU A 200 7.37 -13.43 4.82
C GLU A 200 6.42 -13.65 3.63
N ASN A 201 5.42 -12.80 3.51
CA ASN A 201 4.49 -12.82 2.38
C ASN A 201 4.87 -11.75 1.36
N GLU A 202 4.47 -11.96 0.11
CA GLU A 202 4.47 -10.91 -0.91
C GLU A 202 5.83 -10.21 -1.08
N GLU A 203 6.81 -10.94 -1.61
CA GLU A 203 8.07 -10.33 -2.06
C GLU A 203 7.74 -9.16 -3.00
N SER A 204 8.28 -7.97 -2.71
CA SER A 204 7.98 -6.75 -3.44
C SER A 204 8.30 -6.85 -4.94
N CYS A 205 9.33 -7.61 -5.33
CA CYS A 205 9.67 -7.83 -6.73
C CYS A 205 8.58 -8.59 -7.51
N THR A 206 7.87 -9.52 -6.86
CA THR A 206 6.81 -10.29 -7.51
C THR A 206 5.67 -9.36 -7.92
N THR A 207 5.22 -8.50 -7.01
CA THR A 207 4.19 -7.49 -7.27
C THR A 207 4.60 -6.56 -8.42
N TYR A 208 5.84 -6.07 -8.40
CA TYR A 208 6.37 -5.22 -9.47
C TYR A 208 6.35 -5.90 -10.85
N ASN A 209 6.78 -7.16 -10.93
CA ASN A 209 6.79 -7.86 -12.21
C ASN A 209 5.37 -8.26 -12.65
N MET A 210 4.46 -8.56 -11.72
CA MET A 210 3.05 -8.78 -12.03
C MET A 210 2.35 -7.52 -12.57
N LEU A 211 2.73 -6.33 -12.09
CA LEU A 211 2.26 -5.07 -12.69
C LEU A 211 2.67 -4.96 -14.17
N LYS A 212 3.88 -5.41 -14.54
CA LYS A 212 4.28 -5.49 -15.96
C LYS A 212 3.40 -6.45 -16.74
N VAL A 213 3.16 -7.66 -16.19
CA VAL A 213 2.29 -8.67 -16.82
C VAL A 213 0.91 -8.09 -17.11
N SER A 214 0.26 -7.53 -16.10
CA SER A 214 -1.04 -6.88 -16.23
C SER A 214 -1.02 -5.73 -17.26
N ARG A 215 0.01 -4.88 -17.23
CA ARG A 215 0.15 -3.75 -18.17
C ARG A 215 0.21 -4.20 -19.62
N HIS A 216 0.98 -5.25 -19.94
CA HIS A 216 1.07 -5.79 -21.29
C HIS A 216 -0.27 -6.40 -21.73
N LEU A 217 -0.92 -7.20 -20.87
CA LEU A 217 -2.24 -7.74 -21.16
C LEU A 217 -3.26 -6.64 -21.43
N PHE A 218 -3.29 -5.58 -20.61
CA PHE A 218 -4.13 -4.43 -20.83
C PHE A 218 -3.87 -3.74 -22.18
N ARG A 219 -2.60 -3.57 -22.58
CA ARG A 219 -2.26 -2.98 -23.89
C ARG A 219 -2.85 -3.77 -25.06
N TRP A 220 -2.95 -5.09 -24.94
CA TRP A 220 -3.44 -5.95 -26.01
C TRP A 220 -4.96 -6.09 -26.02
N THR A 221 -5.57 -6.24 -24.84
CA THR A 221 -6.99 -6.60 -24.72
C THR A 221 -7.87 -5.43 -24.34
N LYS A 222 -7.30 -4.42 -23.66
CA LYS A 222 -8.01 -3.30 -23.04
C LYS A 222 -9.04 -3.74 -22.00
N GLU A 223 -8.92 -4.94 -21.46
CA GLU A 223 -9.86 -5.45 -20.45
C GLU A 223 -9.67 -4.75 -19.12
N ILE A 224 -10.78 -4.30 -18.52
CA ILE A 224 -10.76 -3.57 -17.25
C ILE A 224 -10.23 -4.42 -16.09
N ALA A 225 -10.38 -5.75 -16.16
CA ALA A 225 -9.83 -6.67 -15.15
C ALA A 225 -8.32 -6.47 -14.93
N TYR A 226 -7.55 -6.24 -15.99
CA TYR A 226 -6.12 -5.99 -15.87
C TYR A 226 -5.82 -4.60 -15.27
N ALA A 227 -6.59 -3.58 -15.64
CA ALA A 227 -6.47 -2.24 -15.04
C ALA A 227 -6.86 -2.22 -13.55
N ASP A 228 -7.88 -2.98 -13.16
CA ASP A 228 -8.32 -3.15 -11.78
C ASP A 228 -7.28 -3.91 -10.94
N TYR A 229 -6.66 -4.95 -11.51
CA TYR A 229 -5.52 -5.61 -10.88
C TYR A 229 -4.36 -4.65 -10.68
N TYR A 230 -4.01 -3.86 -11.72
CA TYR A 230 -2.92 -2.90 -11.65
C TYR A 230 -3.17 -1.85 -10.55
N GLU A 231 -4.38 -1.29 -10.48
CA GLU A 231 -4.79 -0.34 -9.44
C GLU A 231 -4.61 -0.95 -8.04
N ARG A 232 -5.09 -2.18 -7.85
CA ARG A 232 -5.04 -2.89 -6.57
C ARG A 232 -3.61 -3.17 -6.12
N ALA A 233 -2.80 -3.79 -6.98
CA ALA A 233 -1.42 -4.15 -6.68
C ALA A 233 -0.53 -2.91 -6.51
N LEU A 234 -0.80 -1.82 -7.25
CA LEU A 234 -0.11 -0.56 -7.07
C LEU A 234 -0.42 0.07 -5.69
N ILE A 235 -1.71 0.23 -5.36
CA ILE A 235 -2.14 0.91 -4.12
C ILE A 235 -1.78 0.11 -2.88
N ASN A 236 -2.00 -1.20 -2.89
CA ASN A 236 -1.90 -2.01 -1.68
C ASN A 236 -0.58 -2.75 -1.57
N GLY A 237 0.02 -3.15 -2.69
CA GLY A 237 1.36 -3.74 -2.73
C GLY A 237 2.41 -2.65 -2.77
N VAL A 238 2.60 -2.00 -3.92
CA VAL A 238 3.73 -1.08 -4.17
C VAL A 238 3.75 0.12 -3.21
N LEU A 239 2.64 0.82 -2.98
CA LEU A 239 2.67 1.98 -2.07
C LEU A 239 2.91 1.58 -0.60
N SER A 240 2.72 0.30 -0.25
CA SER A 240 2.94 -0.20 1.11
C SER A 240 4.39 -0.51 1.43
N ILE A 241 5.28 -0.60 0.42
CA ILE A 241 6.66 -1.10 0.63
C ILE A 241 7.66 -0.03 1.03
N GLN A 242 7.31 1.25 0.95
CA GLN A 242 8.17 2.35 1.45
C GLN A 242 7.72 2.78 2.84
N ARG A 243 8.67 3.00 3.76
CA ARG A 243 8.38 3.47 5.12
C ARG A 243 7.96 4.94 5.10
N GLY A 244 6.66 5.19 4.89
CA GLY A 244 6.13 6.55 4.83
C GLY A 244 6.80 7.41 3.74
N ARG A 245 7.51 8.46 4.16
CA ARG A 245 8.28 9.33 3.26
C ARG A 245 9.79 9.24 3.50
N ASP A 246 10.22 8.27 4.30
CA ASP A 246 11.62 8.10 4.65
C ASP A 246 12.38 7.70 3.37
N PRO A 247 13.47 8.41 3.03
CA PRO A 247 14.18 8.18 1.78
C PRO A 247 14.94 6.86 1.83
N GLY A 248 14.67 5.97 0.88
CA GLY A 248 15.43 4.73 0.73
C GLY A 248 15.20 3.70 1.85
N VAL A 249 14.08 3.78 2.57
CA VAL A 249 13.71 2.76 3.57
C VAL A 249 12.52 1.98 3.03
N MET A 250 12.77 0.75 2.60
CA MET A 250 11.81 -0.15 1.97
C MET A 250 11.84 -1.54 2.61
N ILE A 251 10.74 -2.28 2.52
CA ILE A 251 10.66 -3.71 2.91
C ILE A 251 10.98 -4.63 1.72
N TYR A 252 11.34 -5.87 2.05
CA TYR A 252 11.42 -6.98 1.10
C TYR A 252 10.06 -7.67 0.97
N MET A 253 9.54 -8.17 2.09
CA MET A 253 8.26 -8.87 2.23
C MET A 253 7.21 -7.94 2.83
N LEU A 254 5.95 -8.06 2.37
CA LEU A 254 4.79 -7.38 2.94
C LEU A 254 3.96 -8.36 3.79
N PRO A 255 4.11 -8.36 5.13
CA PRO A 255 3.44 -9.30 6.03
C PRO A 255 1.92 -9.33 5.88
N GLN A 256 1.34 -10.54 5.83
CA GLN A 256 -0.12 -10.75 5.77
C GLN A 256 -0.68 -11.45 7.03
N GLY A 257 0.20 -11.94 7.91
CA GLY A 257 -0.18 -12.61 9.14
C GLY A 257 -1.00 -11.72 10.10
N PRO A 258 -1.90 -12.31 10.91
CA PRO A 258 -2.67 -11.56 11.89
C PRO A 258 -1.75 -10.98 12.99
N GLY A 259 -1.95 -9.72 13.33
CA GLY A 259 -1.14 -9.03 14.32
C GLY A 259 0.34 -9.03 13.99
N ARG A 260 0.70 -8.70 12.75
CA ARG A 260 2.09 -8.55 12.30
C ARG A 260 2.39 -7.11 11.95
N SER A 261 3.66 -6.77 11.87
CA SER A 261 4.14 -5.43 11.53
C SER A 261 5.18 -5.51 10.41
N LYS A 262 5.20 -4.51 9.53
CA LYS A 262 6.25 -4.38 8.50
C LYS A 262 7.64 -4.20 9.12
N ALA A 263 7.70 -3.67 10.35
CA ALA A 263 8.95 -3.49 11.09
C ALA A 263 9.46 -4.76 11.78
N VAL A 264 8.60 -5.78 11.96
CA VAL A 264 8.92 -7.00 12.72
C VAL A 264 8.68 -8.23 11.84
N SER A 265 9.60 -8.43 10.90
CA SER A 265 9.70 -9.60 10.03
C SER A 265 11.17 -10.04 9.93
N TYR A 266 11.47 -11.14 9.25
CA TYR A 266 12.86 -11.59 9.07
C TYR A 266 13.71 -10.52 8.34
N HIS A 267 13.12 -9.87 7.33
CA HIS A 267 13.77 -8.78 6.61
C HIS A 267 13.58 -7.41 7.27
N GLY A 268 12.40 -7.15 7.84
CA GLY A 268 12.00 -5.85 8.37
C GLY A 268 12.11 -4.70 7.35
N TRP A 269 12.25 -3.49 7.87
CA TRP A 269 12.68 -2.35 7.07
C TRP A 269 14.17 -2.45 6.78
N GLY A 270 14.57 -2.34 5.52
CA GLY A 270 15.97 -2.15 5.20
C GLY A 270 16.49 -0.76 5.58
N THR A 271 17.70 -0.45 5.15
CA THR A 271 18.38 0.81 5.44
C THR A 271 18.75 1.54 4.16
N GLN A 272 18.97 2.85 4.27
CA GLN A 272 19.30 3.70 3.13
C GLN A 272 20.60 3.28 2.41
N TYR A 273 21.57 2.71 3.13
CA TYR A 273 22.92 2.49 2.62
C TYR A 273 23.45 1.06 2.74
N ASP A 274 22.82 0.20 3.55
CA ASP A 274 23.34 -1.13 3.88
C ASP A 274 22.40 -2.27 3.49
N SER A 275 21.27 -1.98 2.83
CA SER A 275 20.35 -2.98 2.31
C SER A 275 20.45 -3.10 0.78
N PHE A 276 21.02 -4.22 0.31
CA PHE A 276 21.31 -4.48 -1.10
C PHE A 276 20.50 -5.64 -1.68
N TRP A 277 19.25 -5.77 -1.24
CA TRP A 277 18.35 -6.82 -1.70
C TRP A 277 17.78 -6.54 -3.08
N CYS A 278 17.29 -7.57 -3.79
CA CYS A 278 16.61 -7.41 -5.07
C CYS A 278 15.44 -6.39 -4.99
N CYS A 279 14.68 -6.42 -3.89
CA CYS A 279 13.54 -5.54 -3.65
C CYS A 279 13.92 -4.06 -3.55
N TYR A 280 15.17 -3.71 -3.19
CA TYR A 280 15.63 -2.32 -3.20
C TYR A 280 15.80 -1.80 -4.62
N GLY A 281 16.38 -2.60 -5.52
CA GLY A 281 16.47 -2.24 -6.95
C GLY A 281 15.08 -2.04 -7.55
N THR A 282 14.21 -3.02 -7.34
CA THR A 282 12.82 -2.98 -7.82
C THR A 282 11.99 -1.86 -7.20
N GLY A 283 12.14 -1.59 -5.90
CA GLY A 283 11.45 -0.51 -5.21
C GLY A 283 11.82 0.86 -5.79
N ILE A 284 13.11 1.12 -6.01
CA ILE A 284 13.57 2.36 -6.67
C ILE A 284 12.94 2.52 -8.06
N GLU A 285 12.92 1.45 -8.87
CA GLU A 285 12.28 1.48 -10.18
C GLU A 285 10.78 1.79 -10.07
N SER A 286 10.07 1.11 -9.17
CA SER A 286 8.62 1.25 -8.95
C SER A 286 8.21 2.68 -8.61
N PHE A 287 8.85 3.28 -7.60
CA PHE A 287 8.56 4.66 -7.18
C PHE A 287 9.01 5.70 -8.22
N SER A 288 9.91 5.34 -9.12
CA SER A 288 10.35 6.24 -10.18
C SER A 288 9.40 6.36 -11.36
N LYS A 289 8.41 5.45 -11.45
CA LYS A 289 7.53 5.29 -12.62
C LYS A 289 6.05 5.14 -12.27
N LEU A 290 5.62 5.64 -11.11
CA LEU A 290 4.20 5.60 -10.68
C LEU A 290 3.20 6.16 -11.71
N GLY A 291 3.65 6.99 -12.67
CA GLY A 291 2.82 7.53 -13.74
C GLY A 291 2.75 6.71 -15.04
N ASP A 292 3.50 5.61 -15.17
CA ASP A 292 3.72 4.89 -16.44
C ASP A 292 2.50 4.13 -17.00
N SER A 293 1.47 3.98 -16.17
CA SER A 293 0.27 3.20 -16.46
C SER A 293 -1.02 3.96 -16.10
N ILE A 294 -0.97 5.29 -16.07
CA ILE A 294 -2.16 6.15 -15.94
C ILE A 294 -2.90 6.25 -17.28
N TYR A 295 -2.13 6.41 -18.37
CA TYR A 295 -2.61 6.73 -19.71
C TYR A 295 -2.06 5.76 -20.75
N PHE A 296 -2.90 5.31 -21.68
CA PHE A 296 -2.48 4.51 -22.84
C PHE A 296 -3.01 5.13 -24.13
N GLU A 297 -2.12 5.42 -25.07
CA GLU A 297 -2.48 5.94 -26.40
C GLU A 297 -2.71 4.79 -27.39
N GLU A 298 -3.77 4.89 -28.19
CA GLU A 298 -3.97 4.08 -29.39
C GLU A 298 -3.92 4.98 -30.63
N LYS A 299 -3.01 4.66 -31.54
CA LYS A 299 -2.86 5.36 -32.82
C LYS A 299 -3.84 4.80 -33.84
N GLY A 300 -4.33 5.64 -34.74
CA GLY A 300 -5.21 5.23 -35.83
C GLY A 300 -5.86 6.42 -36.51
N GLY A 301 -6.75 6.17 -37.48
CA GLY A 301 -7.52 7.22 -38.16
C GLY A 301 -8.42 8.04 -37.21
N LYS A 302 -8.77 7.46 -36.06
CA LYS A 302 -9.35 8.14 -34.90
C LYS A 302 -8.48 7.82 -33.69
N PRO A 303 -7.53 8.67 -33.31
CA PRO A 303 -6.66 8.40 -32.18
C PRO A 303 -7.49 8.34 -30.89
N ALA A 304 -7.10 7.43 -29.98
CA ALA A 304 -7.79 7.23 -28.71
C ALA A 304 -6.84 7.31 -27.52
N LEU A 305 -7.33 7.82 -26.41
CA LEU A 305 -6.64 7.86 -25.13
C LEU A 305 -7.45 7.05 -24.11
N TYR A 306 -6.81 6.07 -23.46
CA TYR A 306 -7.38 5.31 -22.36
C TYR A 306 -6.82 5.82 -21.04
N ILE A 307 -7.69 6.31 -20.16
CA ILE A 307 -7.37 6.75 -18.81
C ILE A 307 -7.82 5.64 -17.86
N VAL A 308 -6.86 4.96 -17.25
CA VAL A 308 -7.13 3.76 -16.45
C VAL A 308 -6.79 3.91 -14.97
N GLN A 309 -6.03 4.93 -14.57
CA GLN A 309 -5.78 5.22 -13.16
C GLN A 309 -6.25 6.63 -12.80
N TYR A 310 -6.90 6.77 -11.65
CA TYR A 310 -7.39 8.04 -11.12
C TYR A 310 -6.36 8.67 -10.19
N ILE A 311 -5.24 9.11 -10.78
CA ILE A 311 -4.12 9.78 -10.09
C ILE A 311 -4.00 11.21 -10.61
N PRO A 312 -4.01 12.25 -9.74
CA PRO A 312 -3.86 13.64 -10.17
C PRO A 312 -2.60 13.83 -11.04
N SER A 313 -2.79 14.26 -12.29
CA SER A 313 -1.72 14.32 -13.28
C SER A 313 -2.10 15.15 -14.50
N THR A 314 -1.09 15.54 -15.28
CA THR A 314 -1.27 16.20 -16.59
C THR A 314 -0.59 15.37 -17.67
N PHE A 315 -1.36 15.01 -18.70
CA PHE A 315 -0.89 14.29 -19.88
C PHE A 315 -0.82 15.22 -21.09
N ASN A 316 0.37 15.37 -21.68
CA ASN A 316 0.55 16.06 -22.95
C ASN A 316 0.41 15.06 -24.09
N TRP A 317 -0.78 15.00 -24.71
CA TRP A 317 -1.06 14.14 -25.85
C TRP A 317 -0.54 14.77 -27.15
N ARG A 318 0.79 14.74 -27.31
CA ARG A 318 1.50 15.48 -28.36
C ARG A 318 1.08 15.08 -29.77
N SER A 319 0.79 13.80 -30.00
CA SER A 319 0.39 13.24 -31.30
C SER A 319 -0.94 13.81 -31.82
N VAL A 320 -1.81 14.31 -30.93
CA VAL A 320 -3.15 14.84 -31.24
C VAL A 320 -3.26 16.35 -30.97
N GLY A 321 -2.25 16.94 -30.31
CA GLY A 321 -2.24 18.36 -29.94
C GLY A 321 -3.15 18.70 -28.75
N LEU A 322 -3.47 17.72 -27.91
CA LEU A 322 -4.32 17.86 -26.73
C LEU A 322 -3.50 17.81 -25.43
N THR A 323 -4.03 18.41 -24.38
CA THR A 323 -3.57 18.25 -22.99
C THR A 323 -4.75 17.81 -22.15
N VAL A 324 -4.55 16.78 -21.33
CA VAL A 324 -5.56 16.26 -20.39
C VAL A 324 -5.03 16.45 -18.98
N THR A 325 -5.75 17.19 -18.16
CA THR A 325 -5.43 17.37 -16.73
C THR A 325 -6.49 16.68 -15.90
N GLN A 326 -6.05 15.72 -15.08
CA GLN A 326 -6.88 14.98 -14.15
C GLN A 326 -6.72 15.52 -12.74
N GLN A 327 -7.85 15.79 -12.09
CA GLN A 327 -7.94 16.08 -10.66
C GLN A 327 -8.87 15.05 -10.02
N VAL A 328 -8.54 14.67 -8.78
CA VAL A 328 -9.34 13.72 -8.00
C VAL A 328 -9.57 14.35 -6.64
N LYS A 329 -10.83 14.47 -6.23
CA LYS A 329 -11.17 14.95 -4.89
C LYS A 329 -10.66 13.93 -3.87
N PRO A 330 -9.93 14.37 -2.82
CA PRO A 330 -9.49 13.45 -1.77
C PRO A 330 -10.67 12.68 -1.19
N LEU A 331 -10.53 11.36 -1.15
CA LEU A 331 -11.58 10.47 -0.68
C LEU A 331 -11.63 10.46 0.85
N SER A 332 -12.84 10.32 1.39
CA SER A 332 -13.10 10.19 2.83
C SER A 332 -14.06 9.03 3.07
N SER A 333 -13.95 8.33 4.19
CA SER A 333 -14.89 7.28 4.59
C SER A 333 -16.32 7.80 4.74
N SER A 334 -16.49 9.11 4.98
CA SER A 334 -17.81 9.77 5.09
C SER A 334 -18.39 10.24 3.74
N ASP A 335 -17.57 10.30 2.68
CA ASP A 335 -17.99 10.69 1.32
C ASP A 335 -17.71 9.50 0.38
N GLN A 336 -18.72 8.64 0.24
CA GLN A 336 -18.64 7.38 -0.51
C GLN A 336 -18.77 7.57 -2.02
N ASN A 337 -18.15 8.62 -2.56
CA ASN A 337 -18.16 8.92 -3.98
C ASN A 337 -16.79 9.42 -4.44
N LEU A 338 -16.14 8.67 -5.33
CA LEU A 338 -14.91 9.09 -5.98
C LEU A 338 -15.23 10.12 -7.06
N GLN A 339 -14.80 11.36 -6.85
CA GLN A 339 -15.02 12.45 -7.79
C GLN A 339 -13.76 12.74 -8.60
N VAL A 340 -13.87 12.58 -9.92
CA VAL A 340 -12.78 12.81 -10.88
C VAL A 340 -13.19 13.92 -11.83
N SER A 341 -12.28 14.86 -12.08
CA SER A 341 -12.46 15.94 -13.05
C SER A 341 -11.34 15.92 -14.06
N LEU A 342 -11.70 15.90 -15.35
CA LEU A 342 -10.79 15.89 -16.48
C LEU A 342 -10.99 17.16 -17.29
N SER A 343 -9.95 17.99 -17.35
CA SER A 343 -9.90 19.17 -18.21
C SER A 343 -9.10 18.83 -19.47
N ILE A 344 -9.74 18.92 -20.64
CA ILE A 344 -9.18 18.58 -21.94
C ILE A 344 -9.12 19.86 -22.77
N SER A 345 -7.91 20.23 -23.17
CA SER A 345 -7.66 21.47 -23.92
C SER A 345 -6.77 21.21 -25.13
N ALA A 346 -7.16 21.75 -26.29
CA ALA A 346 -6.31 21.77 -27.47
C ALA A 346 -5.35 22.97 -27.46
N LYS A 347 -4.10 22.75 -27.89
CA LYS A 347 -3.12 23.85 -28.12
C LYS A 347 -3.25 24.48 -29.52
N THR A 348 -3.85 23.75 -30.45
CA THR A 348 -4.14 24.16 -31.84
C THR A 348 -5.63 23.93 -32.12
N ASN A 349 -6.08 24.00 -33.38
CA ASN A 349 -7.37 23.41 -33.76
C ASN A 349 -7.32 21.92 -33.38
N GLY A 350 -8.01 21.55 -32.30
CA GLY A 350 -7.91 20.20 -31.78
C GLY A 350 -8.57 19.19 -32.72
N GLN A 351 -8.10 17.95 -32.61
CA GLN A 351 -8.44 16.89 -33.55
C GLN A 351 -9.66 16.10 -33.09
N TYR A 352 -10.24 15.37 -34.03
CA TYR A 352 -11.24 14.36 -33.75
C TYR A 352 -10.57 13.17 -33.05
N ALA A 353 -10.94 12.91 -31.79
CA ALA A 353 -10.30 11.88 -30.96
C ALA A 353 -11.27 11.29 -29.94
N THR A 354 -10.95 10.08 -29.47
CA THR A 354 -11.71 9.38 -28.43
C THR A 354 -10.99 9.45 -27.09
N VAL A 355 -11.70 9.85 -26.04
CA VAL A 355 -11.24 9.73 -24.66
C VAL A 355 -12.06 8.64 -23.98
N ASN A 356 -11.38 7.58 -23.53
CA ASN A 356 -11.95 6.45 -22.81
C ASN A 356 -11.56 6.57 -21.33
N VAL A 357 -12.54 6.64 -20.43
CA VAL A 357 -12.31 6.65 -18.97
C VAL A 357 -12.82 5.34 -18.37
N ARG A 358 -11.96 4.64 -17.61
CA ARG A 358 -12.30 3.35 -17.00
C ARG A 358 -13.43 3.52 -15.99
N ILE A 359 -14.50 2.75 -16.08
CA ILE A 359 -15.43 2.58 -14.96
C ILE A 359 -14.98 1.34 -14.17
N PRO A 360 -14.37 1.49 -12.97
CA PRO A 360 -13.81 0.36 -12.23
C PRO A 360 -14.84 -0.72 -11.92
N SER A 361 -14.45 -2.00 -11.87
CA SER A 361 -15.40 -3.08 -11.51
C SER A 361 -15.95 -2.96 -10.08
N TRP A 362 -15.20 -2.32 -9.17
CA TRP A 362 -15.62 -2.11 -7.80
C TRP A 362 -16.66 -0.99 -7.65
N ALA A 363 -16.85 -0.14 -8.66
CA ALA A 363 -17.79 0.98 -8.59
C ALA A 363 -19.24 0.49 -8.71
N SER A 364 -20.17 1.09 -7.96
CA SER A 364 -21.59 0.80 -8.12
C SER A 364 -22.17 1.57 -9.31
N ALA A 365 -22.98 0.90 -10.13
CA ALA A 365 -23.74 1.56 -11.19
C ALA A 365 -24.80 2.52 -10.62
N ASN A 366 -25.36 2.20 -9.46
CA ASN A 366 -26.39 3.02 -8.83
C ASN A 366 -25.76 4.27 -8.19
N GLY A 367 -26.18 5.45 -8.66
CA GLY A 367 -25.64 6.74 -8.22
C GLY A 367 -24.38 7.19 -8.98
N ALA A 368 -23.90 6.40 -9.95
CA ALA A 368 -22.80 6.83 -10.81
C ALA A 368 -23.28 7.88 -11.81
N GLN A 369 -22.47 8.92 -12.02
CA GLN A 369 -22.80 10.03 -12.91
C GLN A 369 -21.56 10.49 -13.67
N ALA A 370 -21.78 10.96 -14.89
CA ALA A 370 -20.75 11.59 -15.71
C ALA A 370 -21.35 12.76 -16.46
N THR A 371 -20.62 13.87 -16.53
CA THR A 371 -21.05 15.04 -17.31
C THR A 371 -19.93 15.50 -18.23
N LEU A 372 -20.30 16.01 -19.40
CA LEU A 372 -19.41 16.71 -20.31
C LEU A 372 -19.90 18.15 -20.49
N ASN A 373 -19.13 19.12 -20.01
CA ASN A 373 -19.51 20.54 -20.00
C ASN A 373 -20.91 20.73 -19.38
N ASP A 374 -21.10 20.18 -18.19
CA ASP A 374 -22.33 20.24 -17.38
C ASP A 374 -23.56 19.57 -18.01
N LYS A 375 -23.37 18.79 -19.08
CA LYS A 375 -24.42 17.95 -19.67
C LYS A 375 -24.22 16.49 -19.31
N ASP A 376 -25.28 15.85 -18.82
CA ASP A 376 -25.25 14.44 -18.44
C ASP A 376 -24.89 13.54 -19.63
N LEU A 377 -24.02 12.57 -19.37
CA LEU A 377 -23.71 11.48 -20.27
C LEU A 377 -24.43 10.21 -19.81
N GLN A 378 -24.73 9.34 -20.77
CA GLN A 378 -25.15 7.99 -20.44
C GLN A 378 -23.98 7.25 -19.78
N MET A 379 -24.16 6.81 -18.55
CA MET A 379 -23.15 6.06 -17.82
C MET A 379 -22.89 4.70 -18.46
N ALA A 380 -21.62 4.32 -18.54
CA ALA A 380 -21.19 2.97 -18.89
C ALA A 380 -21.27 2.05 -17.65
N SER A 381 -21.44 0.74 -17.88
CA SER A 381 -21.48 -0.24 -16.81
C SER A 381 -20.11 -0.37 -16.10
N PRO A 382 -20.06 -0.66 -14.79
CA PRO A 382 -18.83 -1.05 -14.12
C PRO A 382 -18.10 -2.18 -14.85
N GLY A 383 -16.77 -2.12 -14.90
CA GLY A 383 -15.95 -3.07 -15.66
C GLY A 383 -15.83 -2.74 -17.15
N THR A 384 -16.24 -1.54 -17.59
CA THR A 384 -16.14 -1.10 -19.00
C THR A 384 -15.52 0.30 -19.12
N PHE A 385 -15.47 0.86 -20.33
CA PHE A 385 -15.08 2.25 -20.56
C PHE A 385 -16.30 3.12 -20.86
N LEU A 386 -16.33 4.32 -20.27
CA LEU A 386 -17.12 5.42 -20.81
C LEU A 386 -16.29 6.13 -21.88
N SER A 387 -16.76 6.10 -23.12
CA SER A 387 -16.04 6.61 -24.29
C SER A 387 -16.69 7.88 -24.84
N VAL A 388 -15.91 8.95 -24.96
CA VAL A 388 -16.36 10.21 -25.58
C VAL A 388 -15.53 10.47 -26.84
N THR A 389 -16.20 10.41 -28.00
CA THR A 389 -15.57 10.67 -29.30
C THR A 389 -16.10 11.97 -29.90
N LYS A 390 -15.23 12.94 -30.09
CA LYS A 390 -15.59 14.23 -30.72
C LYS A 390 -14.35 14.97 -31.22
N GLN A 391 -14.59 16.10 -31.89
CA GLN A 391 -13.57 17.11 -32.07
C GLN A 391 -13.38 17.89 -30.76
N TRP A 392 -12.18 17.81 -30.18
CA TRP A 392 -11.88 18.48 -28.92
C TRP A 392 -11.37 19.91 -29.19
N GLY A 393 -11.99 20.90 -28.57
CA GLY A 393 -11.52 22.29 -28.56
C GLY A 393 -10.79 22.64 -27.25
N SER A 394 -10.66 23.93 -26.95
CA SER A 394 -10.32 24.40 -25.61
C SER A 394 -11.55 24.33 -24.69
N GLY A 395 -11.42 23.75 -23.50
CA GLY A 395 -12.46 23.78 -22.46
C GLY A 395 -13.39 22.56 -22.42
N GLY A 396 -12.93 21.38 -22.83
CA GLY A 396 -13.66 20.14 -22.54
C GLY A 396 -13.52 19.80 -21.06
N HIS A 397 -14.63 19.69 -20.33
CA HIS A 397 -14.65 19.33 -18.92
C HIS A 397 -15.50 18.08 -18.74
N LEU A 398 -14.85 16.94 -18.49
CA LEU A 398 -15.50 15.68 -18.17
C LEU A 398 -15.41 15.44 -16.67
N THR A 399 -16.54 15.30 -16.00
CA THR A 399 -16.58 14.94 -14.57
C THR A 399 -17.15 13.54 -14.40
N LEU A 400 -16.64 12.80 -13.42
CA LEU A 400 -17.13 11.49 -13.01
C LEU A 400 -17.40 11.51 -11.51
N GLN A 401 -18.55 10.98 -11.13
CA GLN A 401 -18.90 10.65 -9.75
C GLN A 401 -19.13 9.15 -9.69
N LEU A 402 -18.19 8.43 -9.07
CA LEU A 402 -18.19 6.97 -9.00
C LEU A 402 -18.44 6.53 -7.55
N PRO A 403 -19.64 6.00 -7.23
CA PRO A 403 -19.93 5.47 -5.92
C PRO A 403 -18.94 4.38 -5.53
N ILE A 404 -18.36 4.51 -4.33
CA ILE A 404 -17.36 3.62 -3.76
C ILE A 404 -17.89 3.06 -2.44
N SER A 405 -17.87 1.74 -2.30
CA SER A 405 -18.43 1.06 -1.14
C SER A 405 -17.43 0.13 -0.47
N LEU A 406 -17.78 -0.25 0.76
CA LEU A 406 -17.10 -1.35 1.46
C LEU A 406 -17.51 -2.68 0.83
N ARG A 407 -16.53 -3.58 0.71
CA ARG A 407 -16.72 -4.98 0.30
C ARG A 407 -15.80 -5.89 1.10
N THR A 408 -16.18 -7.15 1.21
CA THR A 408 -15.31 -8.20 1.74
C THR A 408 -14.82 -9.09 0.59
N GLU A 409 -13.64 -9.67 0.78
CA GLU A 409 -13.05 -10.62 -0.16
C GLU A 409 -12.53 -11.83 0.62
N ALA A 410 -13.04 -13.01 0.30
CA ALA A 410 -12.60 -14.25 0.92
C ALA A 410 -11.12 -14.48 0.62
N ILE A 411 -10.38 -15.02 1.58
CA ILE A 411 -9.06 -15.57 1.25
C ILE A 411 -9.22 -16.66 0.18
N LYS A 412 -8.25 -16.76 -0.73
CA LYS A 412 -8.25 -17.84 -1.74
C LYS A 412 -7.78 -19.11 -1.08
N ASP A 413 -8.69 -19.73 -0.33
CA ASP A 413 -8.54 -21.03 0.28
C ASP A 413 -9.88 -21.77 0.14
N ASP A 414 -9.86 -22.98 -0.40
CA ASP A 414 -11.10 -23.74 -0.67
C ASP A 414 -11.51 -24.66 0.48
N ARG A 415 -10.75 -24.66 1.58
CA ARG A 415 -11.06 -25.47 2.75
C ARG A 415 -12.13 -24.80 3.63
N PRO A 416 -13.16 -25.54 4.07
CA PRO A 416 -14.29 -24.98 4.82
C PRO A 416 -13.91 -24.24 6.11
N GLU A 417 -12.85 -24.67 6.81
CA GLU A 417 -12.39 -24.04 8.06
C GLU A 417 -11.89 -22.60 7.88
N TYR A 418 -11.52 -22.19 6.67
CA TYR A 418 -11.08 -20.83 6.34
C TYR A 418 -12.14 -20.01 5.60
N ALA A 419 -13.35 -20.54 5.39
CA ALA A 419 -14.42 -19.86 4.64
C ALA A 419 -14.84 -18.52 5.26
N THR A 420 -14.65 -18.36 6.57
CA THR A 420 -14.96 -17.13 7.32
C THR A 420 -13.84 -16.08 7.27
N LEU A 421 -12.69 -16.39 6.67
CA LEU A 421 -11.55 -15.49 6.63
C LEU A 421 -11.68 -14.51 5.45
N GLN A 422 -11.89 -13.23 5.76
CA GLN A 422 -12.23 -12.21 4.79
C GLN A 422 -11.35 -10.96 4.98
N ALA A 423 -10.84 -10.42 3.88
CA ALA A 423 -10.27 -9.08 3.83
C ALA A 423 -11.38 -8.03 3.65
N VAL A 424 -11.14 -6.79 4.10
CA VAL A 424 -12.07 -5.67 3.92
C VAL A 424 -11.46 -4.64 2.98
N LEU A 425 -12.20 -4.22 1.96
CA LEU A 425 -11.78 -3.22 0.99
C LEU A 425 -12.79 -2.09 0.90
N PHE A 426 -12.32 -0.86 0.68
CA PHE A 426 -13.12 0.30 0.30
C PHE A 426 -12.74 0.69 -1.13
N GLY A 427 -13.55 0.28 -2.10
CA GLY A 427 -13.17 0.31 -3.52
C GLY A 427 -11.84 -0.43 -3.79
N PRO A 428 -10.77 0.27 -4.21
CA PRO A 428 -9.47 -0.35 -4.44
C PRO A 428 -8.57 -0.40 -3.20
N PHE A 429 -8.95 0.25 -2.09
CA PHE A 429 -8.12 0.34 -0.88
C PHE A 429 -8.36 -0.86 0.03
N LEU A 430 -7.33 -1.66 0.27
CA LEU A 430 -7.32 -2.70 1.29
C LEU A 430 -7.20 -2.05 2.67
N LEU A 431 -8.14 -2.35 3.54
CA LEU A 431 -8.16 -1.84 4.91
C LEU A 431 -7.55 -2.87 5.86
N ALA A 432 -6.60 -2.44 6.67
CA ALA A 432 -5.97 -3.23 7.71
C ALA A 432 -6.41 -2.71 9.09
N GLY A 433 -6.73 -3.61 10.02
CA GLY A 433 -7.10 -3.24 11.38
C GLY A 433 -5.90 -3.18 12.29
N LEU A 434 -5.79 -2.12 13.07
CA LEU A 434 -4.76 -2.00 14.11
C LEU A 434 -5.01 -3.02 15.23
N THR A 435 -4.09 -3.96 15.36
CA THR A 435 -4.22 -5.10 16.29
C THR A 435 -2.90 -5.85 16.41
N THR A 436 -2.64 -6.40 17.60
CA THR A 436 -1.49 -7.27 17.85
C THR A 436 -1.84 -8.76 17.80
N GLY A 437 -3.02 -9.12 17.26
CA GLY A 437 -3.39 -10.52 17.02
C GLY A 437 -4.88 -10.83 17.10
N ASP A 438 -5.70 -9.93 17.68
CA ASP A 438 -7.15 -10.07 17.62
C ASP A 438 -7.64 -9.84 16.19
N TRP A 439 -8.47 -10.75 15.68
CA TRP A 439 -8.95 -10.76 14.29
C TRP A 439 -10.39 -11.25 14.12
N ASP A 440 -11.07 -11.57 15.22
CA ASP A 440 -12.47 -12.03 15.21
C ASP A 440 -13.42 -10.83 15.10
N ALA A 441 -14.06 -10.70 13.94
CA ALA A 441 -15.03 -9.66 13.63
C ALA A 441 -16.46 -10.13 13.92
N LYS A 442 -17.28 -9.28 14.52
CA LYS A 442 -18.68 -9.60 14.86
C LYS A 442 -19.59 -9.20 13.70
N ALA A 443 -19.56 -9.96 12.61
CA ALA A 443 -20.45 -9.72 11.47
C ALA A 443 -21.80 -10.44 11.62
N GLY A 444 -21.83 -11.68 12.13
CA GLY A 444 -23.09 -12.39 12.42
C GLY A 444 -24.04 -12.54 11.21
N GLY A 445 -23.51 -12.56 9.98
CA GLY A 445 -24.30 -12.55 8.74
C GLY A 445 -24.92 -11.21 8.37
N ALA A 446 -24.65 -10.14 9.14
CA ALA A 446 -25.14 -8.79 8.88
C ALA A 446 -24.46 -8.14 7.66
N ALA A 447 -25.12 -7.13 7.09
CA ALA A 447 -24.51 -6.31 6.04
C ALA A 447 -23.24 -5.61 6.57
N ILE A 448 -22.26 -5.36 5.69
CA ILE A 448 -20.97 -4.77 6.08
C ILE A 448 -21.14 -3.43 6.83
N SER A 449 -22.12 -2.63 6.43
CA SER A 449 -22.45 -1.34 7.07
C SER A 449 -22.96 -1.45 8.52
N GLU A 450 -23.39 -2.62 8.96
CA GLU A 450 -23.91 -2.82 10.33
C GLU A 450 -22.78 -3.05 11.35
N TRP A 451 -21.63 -3.54 10.89
CA TRP A 451 -20.47 -3.82 11.72
C TRP A 451 -19.24 -2.98 11.38
N ILE A 452 -19.21 -2.29 10.22
CA ILE A 452 -18.19 -1.31 9.86
C ILE A 452 -18.83 0.04 9.60
N THR A 453 -18.36 1.07 10.30
CA THR A 453 -18.88 2.44 10.21
C THR A 453 -17.76 3.45 9.89
N PRO A 454 -18.01 4.49 9.08
CA PRO A 454 -17.03 5.55 8.82
C PRO A 454 -16.58 6.25 10.11
N VAL A 455 -15.29 6.57 10.20
CA VAL A 455 -14.76 7.49 11.23
C VAL A 455 -14.80 8.92 10.69
N PRO A 456 -15.62 9.82 11.26
CA PRO A 456 -15.73 11.20 10.79
C PRO A 456 -14.42 11.96 10.98
N ALA A 457 -14.06 12.82 10.01
CA ALA A 457 -12.86 13.65 10.09
C ALA A 457 -12.85 14.59 11.33
N SER A 458 -14.03 14.97 11.82
CA SER A 458 -14.19 15.77 13.03
C SER A 458 -13.68 15.06 14.30
N TYR A 459 -13.55 13.74 14.31
CA TYR A 459 -13.02 13.01 15.47
C TYR A 459 -11.55 13.34 15.73
N ASN A 460 -10.79 13.79 14.72
CA ASN A 460 -9.41 14.21 14.90
C ASN A 460 -9.24 15.42 15.83
N SER A 461 -10.28 16.25 16.03
CA SER A 461 -10.22 17.36 17.01
C SER A 461 -10.44 16.91 18.45
N GLN A 462 -10.87 15.65 18.64
CA GLN A 462 -11.10 15.03 19.96
C GLN A 462 -9.89 14.21 20.42
N LEU A 463 -8.88 14.03 19.56
CA LEU A 463 -7.68 13.26 19.87
C LEU A 463 -6.70 14.06 20.74
N VAL A 464 -6.11 13.39 21.72
CA VAL A 464 -5.11 13.96 22.63
C VAL A 464 -4.01 12.95 22.92
N THR A 465 -2.83 13.48 23.25
CA THR A 465 -1.79 12.75 23.98
C THR A 465 -1.57 13.47 25.32
N LEU A 466 -1.63 12.72 26.41
CA LEU A 466 -1.44 13.26 27.76
C LEU A 466 -0.02 13.01 28.22
N THR A 467 0.69 14.04 28.68
CA THR A 467 2.13 13.96 28.97
C THR A 467 2.48 14.44 30.36
N GLN A 468 3.60 13.95 30.88
CA GLN A 468 4.27 14.46 32.09
C GLN A 468 5.78 14.46 31.89
N GLU A 469 6.46 15.44 32.48
CA GLU A 469 7.92 15.49 32.52
C GLU A 469 8.44 14.72 33.75
N SER A 470 9.38 13.81 33.53
CA SER A 470 10.01 13.04 34.61
C SER A 470 11.47 12.72 34.28
N GLY A 471 12.38 13.06 35.20
CA GLY A 471 13.80 12.74 35.07
C GLY A 471 14.49 13.31 33.82
N GLY A 472 14.00 14.44 33.27
CA GLY A 472 14.52 15.04 32.03
C GLY A 472 13.98 14.39 30.75
N SER A 473 12.95 13.55 30.86
CA SER A 473 12.27 12.90 29.72
C SER A 473 10.77 13.14 29.75
N THR A 474 10.16 13.26 28.58
CA THR A 474 8.71 13.33 28.43
C THR A 474 8.12 11.93 28.43
N LEU A 475 7.22 11.66 29.36
CA LEU A 475 6.40 10.45 29.41
C LEU A 475 5.01 10.73 28.84
N VAL A 476 4.39 9.72 28.24
CA VAL A 476 3.03 9.74 27.70
C VAL A 476 2.16 8.73 28.41
N LEU A 477 0.90 9.08 28.67
CA LEU A 477 -0.12 8.10 29.04
C LEU A 477 -0.28 7.12 27.88
N SER A 478 -0.23 5.82 28.15
CA SER A 478 -0.30 4.78 27.13
C SER A 478 -1.05 3.55 27.64
N LEU A 479 -1.60 2.78 26.72
CA LEU A 479 -2.00 1.41 27.00
C LEU A 479 -0.80 0.46 26.94
N LEU A 480 -0.82 -0.54 27.82
CA LEU A 480 0.09 -1.67 27.81
C LEU A 480 -0.70 -2.97 27.95
N SER A 481 -0.64 -3.80 26.91
CA SER A 481 -1.26 -5.13 26.88
C SER A 481 -0.25 -6.18 27.34
N THR A 482 -0.66 -6.99 28.32
CA THR A 482 0.13 -8.11 28.85
C THR A 482 -0.72 -9.37 28.88
N ALA A 483 -0.13 -10.52 29.21
CA ALA A 483 -0.89 -11.76 29.45
C ALA A 483 -1.97 -11.63 30.54
N LYS A 484 -1.90 -10.61 31.41
CA LYS A 484 -2.88 -10.33 32.47
C LYS A 484 -3.99 -9.36 32.03
N GLY A 485 -3.97 -8.89 30.78
CA GLY A 485 -4.88 -7.91 30.23
C GLY A 485 -4.21 -6.56 29.90
N THR A 486 -5.03 -5.62 29.44
CA THR A 486 -4.61 -4.26 29.07
C THR A 486 -4.80 -3.30 30.24
N SER A 487 -3.75 -2.53 30.53
CA SER A 487 -3.73 -1.54 31.61
C SER A 487 -3.23 -0.18 31.11
N VAL A 488 -3.60 0.88 31.81
CA VAL A 488 -3.09 2.23 31.56
C VAL A 488 -1.77 2.44 32.32
N THR A 489 -0.76 3.00 31.67
CA THR A 489 0.57 3.24 32.24
C THR A 489 1.20 4.49 31.64
N MET A 490 2.33 4.95 32.19
CA MET A 490 3.17 5.96 31.53
C MET A 490 4.32 5.27 30.80
N GLN A 491 4.58 5.69 29.56
CA GLN A 491 5.69 5.18 28.74
C GLN A 491 6.53 6.34 28.20
N PRO A 492 7.80 6.11 27.81
CA PRO A 492 8.58 7.10 27.09
C PRO A 492 7.82 7.59 25.85
N ARG A 493 7.84 8.90 25.59
CA ARG A 493 7.24 9.47 24.39
C ARG A 493 7.91 8.88 23.14
N PRO A 494 7.17 8.27 22.20
CA PRO A 494 7.74 7.78 20.96
C PRO A 494 8.20 8.93 20.07
N GLU A 495 9.28 8.72 19.30
CA GLU A 495 9.86 9.74 18.42
C GLU A 495 8.97 10.05 17.19
N GLY A 496 8.08 9.13 16.81
CA GLY A 496 7.25 9.27 15.61
C GLY A 496 5.86 8.65 15.74
N GLY A 497 4.93 9.14 14.91
CA GLY A 497 3.53 8.73 14.90
C GLY A 497 3.24 7.43 14.13
N GLY A 498 4.22 6.72 13.60
CA GLY A 498 4.03 5.51 12.80
C GLY A 498 4.28 4.21 13.57
N THR A 499 3.93 4.15 14.86
CA THR A 499 4.29 3.06 15.78
C THR A 499 3.11 2.68 16.69
N ASP A 500 3.09 1.44 17.18
CA ASP A 500 2.12 1.00 18.20
C ASP A 500 2.20 1.85 19.48
N ALA A 501 3.40 2.29 19.87
CA ALA A 501 3.57 3.19 21.01
C ALA A 501 2.82 4.52 20.80
N ALA A 502 2.85 5.08 19.59
CA ALA A 502 2.10 6.29 19.26
C ALA A 502 0.58 6.04 19.19
N VAL A 503 0.17 4.88 18.69
CA VAL A 503 -1.23 4.42 18.69
C VAL A 503 -1.75 4.33 20.12
N HIS A 504 -1.08 3.56 20.97
CA HIS A 504 -1.49 3.33 22.37
C HIS A 504 -1.39 4.57 23.27
N ALA A 505 -0.58 5.56 22.88
CA ALA A 505 -0.47 6.86 23.55
C ALA A 505 -1.42 7.95 23.01
N THR A 506 -2.27 7.60 22.06
CA THR A 506 -3.29 8.50 21.51
C THR A 506 -4.67 8.07 21.98
N PHE A 507 -5.42 9.00 22.55
CA PHE A 507 -6.78 8.77 23.04
C PHE A 507 -7.74 9.79 22.45
N ARG A 508 -9.01 9.41 22.33
CA ARG A 508 -10.11 10.30 22.02
C ARG A 508 -10.85 10.66 23.31
N LEU A 509 -11.02 11.96 23.58
CA LEU A 509 -11.86 12.45 24.67
C LEU A 509 -13.28 12.68 24.17
N VAL A 510 -14.19 11.76 24.51
CA VAL A 510 -15.58 11.80 24.04
C VAL A 510 -16.47 12.43 25.12
N THR A 511 -16.77 13.72 24.96
CA THR A 511 -17.67 14.45 25.87
C THR A 511 -19.12 14.02 25.70
N GLN A 512 -19.84 13.76 26.79
CA GLN A 512 -21.29 13.47 26.70
C GLN A 512 -22.04 14.68 26.14
N GLY A 513 -22.78 14.49 25.03
CA GLY A 513 -23.56 15.54 24.36
C GLY A 513 -23.13 15.90 22.92
N GLN A 514 -22.01 15.37 22.39
CA GLN A 514 -21.54 15.61 21.01
C GLN A 514 -21.66 14.38 20.07
N GLY A 515 -22.48 13.40 20.42
CA GLY A 515 -22.61 12.13 19.69
C GLY A 515 -23.60 12.10 18.53
N ALA A 516 -24.27 13.20 18.16
CA ALA A 516 -25.22 13.25 17.04
C ALA A 516 -24.77 14.25 15.97
N PRO A 517 -24.91 13.95 14.66
CA PRO A 517 -24.62 14.91 13.60
C PRO A 517 -25.49 16.16 13.74
N PRO A 518 -25.01 17.36 13.40
CA PRO A 518 -25.82 18.57 13.50
C PRO A 518 -26.89 18.56 12.39
N THR A 519 -28.12 18.17 12.71
CA THR A 519 -29.31 18.49 11.92
C THR A 519 -29.96 19.74 12.51
N GLY A 520 -29.96 20.83 11.76
CA GLY A 520 -30.85 21.98 12.01
C GLY A 520 -30.16 23.24 12.53
N GLU A 521 -30.52 24.36 11.90
CA GLU A 521 -30.06 25.73 12.12
C GLU A 521 -30.10 26.18 13.59
N ARG A 522 -28.98 26.73 14.09
CA ARG A 522 -28.94 27.43 15.38
C ARG A 522 -29.44 28.87 15.22
N ARG A 523 -30.55 29.19 15.88
CA ARG A 523 -30.91 30.59 16.22
C ARG A 523 -30.03 31.11 17.37
N PRO A 524 -29.67 32.40 17.39
CA PRO A 524 -28.83 32.98 18.43
C PRO A 524 -29.65 33.27 19.69
N ALA A 525 -29.19 32.79 20.85
CA ALA A 525 -29.71 33.17 22.16
C ALA A 525 -28.80 34.23 22.80
N THR A 526 -29.43 35.27 23.34
CA THR A 526 -28.84 36.48 23.93
C THR A 526 -28.33 36.29 25.36
N ASN A 527 -27.25 37.02 25.67
CA ASN A 527 -26.69 37.44 26.97
C ASN A 527 -27.30 36.91 28.28
N GLY A 528 -26.44 36.30 29.11
CA GLY A 528 -26.66 36.14 30.55
C GLY A 528 -25.55 35.36 31.26
N THR A 529 -24.79 36.05 32.12
CA THR A 529 -24.01 35.59 33.29
C THR A 529 -23.11 34.34 33.18
N ALA A 530 -21.82 34.52 33.48
CA ALA A 530 -20.80 33.48 33.62
C ALA A 530 -21.20 32.45 34.69
N ALA A 531 -21.88 31.39 34.26
CA ALA A 531 -22.00 30.16 35.01
C ALA A 531 -20.63 29.46 35.01
N THR A 532 -20.13 29.13 36.19
CA THR A 532 -19.07 28.13 36.38
C THR A 532 -19.47 26.87 35.62
N ALA A 533 -18.84 26.65 34.46
CA ALA A 533 -19.13 25.49 33.63
C ALA A 533 -18.87 24.22 34.43
N THR A 534 -19.90 23.41 34.63
CA THR A 534 -19.78 22.05 35.16
C THR A 534 -18.72 21.33 34.33
N PRO A 535 -17.70 20.69 34.93
CA PRO A 535 -16.66 20.04 34.16
C PRO A 535 -17.29 18.98 33.26
N ALA A 536 -17.02 19.07 31.96
CA ALA A 536 -17.60 18.16 30.98
C ALA A 536 -17.04 16.75 31.22
N SER A 537 -17.88 15.83 31.67
CA SER A 537 -17.50 14.42 31.78
C SER A 537 -17.25 13.84 30.39
N ALA A 538 -16.13 13.13 30.24
CA ALA A 538 -15.71 12.52 28.99
C ALA A 538 -15.36 11.04 29.21
N LEU A 539 -15.58 10.24 28.17
CA LEU A 539 -14.95 8.93 28.04
C LEU A 539 -13.54 9.13 27.49
N ILE A 540 -12.59 8.33 27.97
CA ILE A 540 -11.26 8.22 27.40
C ILE A 540 -11.26 6.95 26.54
N GLU A 541 -11.38 7.11 25.23
CA GLU A 541 -11.43 6.00 24.26
C GLU A 541 -10.05 5.82 23.60
N PRO A 542 -9.49 4.60 23.55
CA PRO A 542 -8.24 4.34 22.83
C PRO A 542 -8.38 4.55 21.31
N PHE A 543 -7.33 5.06 20.67
CA PHE A 543 -7.35 5.36 19.23
C PHE A 543 -7.72 4.16 18.34
N ASP A 544 -7.13 2.98 18.60
CA ASP A 544 -7.24 1.76 17.81
C ASP A 544 -8.41 0.84 18.21
N MET A 545 -9.10 1.16 19.31
CA MET A 545 -10.20 0.36 19.87
C MET A 545 -11.51 1.18 19.97
N PRO A 546 -12.04 1.66 18.83
CA PRO A 546 -13.28 2.43 18.82
C PRO A 546 -14.41 1.65 19.49
N GLY A 547 -15.17 2.31 20.37
CA GLY A 547 -16.21 1.68 21.18
C GLY A 547 -15.75 1.27 22.58
N MET A 548 -14.46 1.17 22.86
CA MET A 548 -13.92 0.87 24.20
C MET A 548 -13.71 2.15 25.02
N ALA A 549 -13.72 2.06 26.35
CA ALA A 549 -13.38 3.17 27.23
C ALA A 549 -12.51 2.71 28.40
N VAL A 550 -11.59 3.58 28.84
CA VAL A 550 -10.88 3.42 30.10
C VAL A 550 -11.88 3.49 31.26
N THR A 551 -11.76 2.59 32.21
CA THR A 551 -12.59 2.54 33.43
C THR A 551 -11.84 3.11 34.64
N ASN A 552 -12.56 3.33 35.73
CA ASN A 552 -12.01 3.70 37.03
C ASN A 552 -11.05 2.66 37.64
N ASN A 553 -11.05 1.43 37.14
CA ASN A 553 -10.08 0.39 37.48
C ASN A 553 -8.84 0.40 36.56
N LEU A 554 -8.74 1.39 35.67
CA LEU A 554 -7.64 1.56 34.71
C LEU A 554 -7.48 0.39 33.72
N THR A 555 -8.60 -0.27 33.45
CA THR A 555 -8.77 -1.31 32.43
C THR A 555 -9.69 -0.79 31.31
N LEU A 556 -9.83 -1.56 30.24
CA LEU A 556 -10.73 -1.24 29.13
C LEU A 556 -12.06 -2.00 29.25
N SER A 557 -13.16 -1.33 28.86
CA SER A 557 -14.48 -1.95 28.76
C SER A 557 -15.25 -1.42 27.55
N ALA A 558 -16.04 -2.29 26.91
CA ALA A 558 -17.04 -1.88 25.92
C ALA A 558 -18.32 -1.34 26.59
N GLU A 559 -18.58 -1.75 27.84
CA GLU A 559 -19.70 -1.27 28.62
C GLU A 559 -19.38 0.12 29.19
N LYS A 560 -20.14 1.12 28.72
CA LYS A 560 -19.97 2.52 29.08
C LYS A 560 -20.97 2.88 30.17
N GLY A 561 -20.48 3.45 31.27
CA GLY A 561 -21.30 3.88 32.39
C GLY A 561 -20.56 4.84 33.31
N PRO A 562 -21.10 5.12 34.50
CA PRO A 562 -20.47 6.02 35.48
C PRO A 562 -19.03 5.65 35.83
N SER A 563 -18.69 4.36 35.79
CA SER A 563 -17.34 3.84 36.04
C SER A 563 -16.33 4.16 34.93
N SER A 564 -16.76 4.60 33.75
CA SER A 564 -15.87 4.92 32.62
C SER A 564 -15.80 6.43 32.33
N LEU A 565 -16.43 7.25 33.18
CA LEU A 565 -16.51 8.70 33.01
C LEU A 565 -15.46 9.42 33.85
N PHE A 566 -14.77 10.35 33.21
CA PHE A 566 -13.79 11.24 33.84
C PHE A 566 -14.20 12.69 33.65
N ASN A 567 -14.23 13.48 34.72
CA ASN A 567 -14.32 14.92 34.61
C ASN A 567 -12.94 15.45 34.23
N VAL A 568 -12.87 16.11 33.07
CA VAL A 568 -11.64 16.77 32.62
C VAL A 568 -11.63 18.16 33.24
N VAL A 569 -10.82 18.36 34.28
CA VAL A 569 -10.71 19.62 35.02
C VAL A 569 -9.36 20.30 34.73
N PRO A 570 -9.22 21.62 34.96
CA PRO A 570 -7.92 22.27 34.95
C PRO A 570 -6.93 21.54 35.86
N GLY A 571 -5.68 21.41 35.43
CA GLY A 571 -4.68 20.65 36.18
C GLY A 571 -4.48 21.21 37.58
N LEU A 572 -4.39 20.29 38.55
CA LEU A 572 -4.22 20.63 39.95
C LEU A 572 -2.87 21.30 40.25
N ASP A 573 -1.89 21.12 39.36
CA ASP A 573 -0.58 21.78 39.42
C ASP A 573 -0.60 23.29 39.12
N GLY A 574 -1.72 23.81 38.62
CA GLY A 574 -1.89 25.22 38.26
C GLY A 574 -1.16 25.63 36.97
N ALA A 575 -0.56 24.68 36.23
CA ALA A 575 0.13 24.98 34.99
C ALA A 575 -0.87 25.36 33.88
N PRO A 576 -0.62 26.42 33.09
CA PRO A 576 -1.52 26.80 32.01
C PRO A 576 -1.72 25.65 30.99
N GLY A 577 -2.98 25.25 30.77
CA GLY A 577 -3.34 24.21 29.80
C GLY A 577 -3.12 22.77 30.27
N SER A 578 -2.62 22.54 31.50
CA SER A 578 -2.63 21.20 32.10
C SER A 578 -4.05 20.78 32.46
N VAL A 579 -4.27 19.48 32.56
CA VAL A 579 -5.55 18.87 32.95
C VAL A 579 -5.36 17.79 33.99
N SER A 580 -6.37 17.60 34.83
CA SER A 580 -6.49 16.46 35.72
C SER A 580 -7.74 15.66 35.37
N LEU A 581 -7.63 14.34 35.45
CA LEU A 581 -8.71 13.41 35.10
C LEU A 581 -9.34 12.88 36.39
N GLU A 582 -10.43 13.51 36.83
CA GLU A 582 -11.16 13.12 38.04
C GLU A 582 -12.17 12.02 37.71
N LEU A 583 -12.30 11.00 38.56
CA LEU A 583 -13.34 9.98 38.42
C LEU A 583 -14.73 10.58 38.68
N ALA A 584 -15.62 10.54 37.67
CA ALA A 584 -16.97 11.06 37.85
C ALA A 584 -17.76 10.31 38.94
N ALA A 585 -17.54 9.01 39.08
CA ALA A 585 -18.16 8.19 40.14
C ALA A 585 -17.55 8.40 41.54
N ARG A 586 -16.38 9.04 41.64
CA ARG A 586 -15.66 9.27 42.90
C ARG A 586 -15.01 10.66 42.90
N PRO A 587 -15.80 11.73 43.09
CA PRO A 587 -15.26 13.10 43.15
C PRO A 587 -14.14 13.22 44.19
N GLY A 588 -13.10 13.99 43.86
CA GLY A 588 -11.88 14.12 44.64
C GLY A 588 -10.85 13.00 44.42
N CYS A 589 -11.14 12.01 43.57
CA CYS A 589 -10.20 10.97 43.16
C CYS A 589 -9.78 11.15 41.69
N PHE A 590 -8.48 11.17 41.43
CA PHE A 590 -7.89 11.49 40.14
C PHE A 590 -7.01 10.36 39.63
N LEU A 591 -6.82 10.33 38.31
CA LEU A 591 -5.70 9.61 37.71
C LEU A 591 -4.40 10.28 38.18
N ILE A 592 -3.51 9.50 38.81
CA ILE A 592 -2.20 9.96 39.27
C ILE A 592 -1.10 9.04 38.79
N THR A 593 0.11 9.59 38.66
CA THR A 593 1.33 8.81 38.45
C THR A 593 2.06 8.61 39.77
N ALA A 594 2.49 7.37 40.04
CA ALA A 594 3.08 6.99 41.32
C ALA A 594 4.32 6.11 41.18
N GLY A 595 5.30 6.38 42.05
CA GLY A 595 6.54 5.61 42.19
C GLY A 595 7.57 5.84 41.08
N ALA A 596 8.75 5.26 41.26
CA ALA A 596 9.91 5.43 40.36
C ALA A 596 9.71 4.83 38.95
N LYS A 597 8.68 3.99 38.76
CA LYS A 597 8.33 3.38 37.46
C LYS A 597 7.19 4.09 36.72
N ALA A 598 6.72 5.24 37.23
CA ALA A 598 5.61 5.99 36.67
C ALA A 598 4.33 5.14 36.44
N ASN A 599 4.00 4.28 37.41
CA ASN A 599 2.76 3.51 37.36
C ASN A 599 1.56 4.45 37.47
N VAL A 600 0.51 4.18 36.71
CA VAL A 600 -0.73 4.96 36.78
C VAL A 600 -1.68 4.29 37.77
N GLN A 601 -2.25 5.07 38.68
CA GLN A 601 -3.22 4.61 39.67
C GLN A 601 -4.29 5.68 39.94
N VAL A 602 -5.31 5.33 40.71
CA VAL A 602 -6.29 6.29 41.22
C VAL A 602 -5.85 6.77 42.60
N GLY A 603 -5.69 8.09 42.76
CA GLY A 603 -5.36 8.73 44.03
C GLY A 603 -6.39 9.78 44.42
N CYS A 604 -6.79 9.82 45.68
CA CYS A 604 -7.77 10.79 46.20
C CYS A 604 -7.09 11.82 47.10
N GLY A 605 -7.65 13.04 47.14
CA GLY A 605 -7.13 14.13 47.98
C GLY A 605 -6.96 13.71 49.45
N GLY A 606 -5.77 13.96 50.01
CA GLY A 606 -5.41 13.58 51.39
C GLY A 606 -4.88 12.15 51.56
N GLY A 607 -4.80 11.35 50.49
CA GLY A 607 -4.18 10.01 50.50
C GLY A 607 -2.65 10.02 50.36
N THR A 608 -2.00 8.94 50.77
CA THR A 608 -0.54 8.77 50.61
C THR A 608 -0.15 8.71 49.13
N GLY A 609 0.87 9.47 48.73
CA GLY A 609 1.37 9.52 47.34
C GLY A 609 0.58 10.43 46.38
N PHE A 610 -0.45 11.12 46.85
CA PHE A 610 -1.15 12.14 46.06
C PHE A 610 -0.35 13.45 46.06
N SER A 611 -0.09 14.01 44.88
CA SER A 611 0.38 15.38 44.72
C SER A 611 -0.30 16.05 43.52
N PRO A 612 -0.49 17.37 43.52
CA PRO A 612 -1.08 18.07 42.39
C PRO A 612 -0.32 17.84 41.07
N GLN A 613 1.01 17.75 41.14
CA GLN A 613 1.88 17.45 39.99
C GLN A 613 1.64 16.04 39.46
N ALA A 614 1.59 15.03 40.34
CA ALA A 614 1.32 13.64 39.95
C ALA A 614 -0.07 13.46 39.31
N ALA A 615 -1.04 14.30 39.69
CA ALA A 615 -2.42 14.26 39.19
C ALA A 615 -2.65 15.11 37.93
N SER A 616 -1.65 15.84 37.43
CA SER A 616 -1.80 16.78 36.32
C SER A 616 -1.01 16.33 35.09
N PHE A 617 -1.63 16.46 33.92
CA PHE A 617 -1.06 16.08 32.63
C PHE A 617 -1.10 17.26 31.69
N ALA A 618 -0.02 17.50 30.94
CA ALA A 618 -0.06 18.44 29.83
C ALA A 618 -0.83 17.79 28.64
N ARG A 619 -1.62 18.60 27.94
CA ARG A 619 -2.29 18.17 26.70
C ARG A 619 -1.39 18.50 25.51
N ALA A 620 -0.78 17.47 24.94
CA ALA A 620 0.00 17.58 23.72
C ALA A 620 -0.87 17.28 22.49
N GLU A 621 -0.41 17.74 21.32
CA GLU A 621 -0.93 17.30 20.03
C GLU A 621 -0.87 15.76 19.95
N PRO A 622 -1.91 15.12 19.37
CA PRO A 622 -1.99 13.68 19.31
C PRO A 622 -0.87 13.11 18.43
N LEU A 623 -0.26 12.01 18.89
CA LEU A 623 0.80 11.32 18.16
C LEU A 623 0.27 10.61 16.90
N ARG A 624 -1.02 10.23 16.89
CA ARG A 624 -1.76 9.69 15.75
C ARG A 624 -2.95 10.57 15.37
N ARG A 625 -3.32 10.51 14.10
CA ARG A 625 -4.58 11.04 13.58
C ARG A 625 -5.24 9.97 12.71
N TYR A 626 -6.56 9.93 12.72
CA TYR A 626 -7.32 9.10 11.81
C TYR A 626 -7.04 9.53 10.37
N HIS A 627 -6.73 8.57 9.52
CA HIS A 627 -6.70 8.76 8.08
C HIS A 627 -8.11 9.17 7.56
N PRO A 628 -8.22 9.96 6.48
CA PRO A 628 -9.53 10.29 5.89
C PRO A 628 -10.36 9.06 5.51
N ILE A 629 -9.71 7.94 5.21
CA ILE A 629 -10.33 6.64 4.88
C ILE A 629 -10.26 5.69 6.09
N SER A 630 -10.57 6.18 7.29
CA SER A 630 -10.64 5.34 8.48
C SER A 630 -12.06 4.87 8.76
N PHE A 631 -12.18 3.62 9.20
CA PHE A 631 -13.44 3.00 9.58
C PHE A 631 -13.31 2.33 10.96
N ALA A 632 -14.41 2.28 11.71
CA ALA A 632 -14.51 1.54 12.97
C ALA A 632 -15.30 0.26 12.72
N ALA A 633 -14.67 -0.90 12.95
CA ALA A 633 -15.27 -2.21 12.84
C ALA A 633 -15.58 -2.83 14.21
N LYS A 634 -16.69 -3.54 14.34
CA LYS A 634 -17.07 -4.29 15.55
C LYS A 634 -16.38 -5.65 15.57
N GLY A 635 -15.60 -5.93 16.61
CA GLY A 635 -15.06 -7.25 16.88
C GLY A 635 -15.83 -8.02 17.96
N ALA A 636 -15.50 -9.29 18.13
CA ALA A 636 -16.08 -10.15 19.17
C ALA A 636 -15.71 -9.66 20.58
N ARG A 637 -14.46 -9.20 20.77
CA ARG A 637 -13.91 -8.75 22.06
C ARG A 637 -13.72 -7.25 22.19
N ARG A 638 -13.46 -6.55 21.08
CA ARG A 638 -13.20 -5.11 21.03
C ARG A 638 -13.55 -4.55 19.64
N GLY A 639 -13.63 -3.23 19.51
CA GLY A 639 -13.65 -2.61 18.17
C GLY A 639 -12.24 -2.56 17.54
N PHE A 640 -12.20 -2.44 16.21
CA PHE A 640 -10.99 -2.27 15.42
C PHE A 640 -11.05 -0.95 14.65
N LEU A 641 -9.98 -0.17 14.71
CA LEU A 641 -9.76 0.88 13.72
C LEU A 641 -9.17 0.27 12.45
N LEU A 642 -9.84 0.46 11.31
CA LEU A 642 -9.38 0.04 10.00
C LEU A 642 -8.86 1.24 9.21
N GLU A 643 -7.67 1.14 8.61
CA GLU A 643 -7.05 2.18 7.78
C GLU A 643 -6.44 1.55 6.51
N PRO A 644 -6.20 2.29 5.41
CA PRO A 644 -5.57 1.72 4.22
C PRO A 644 -4.16 1.19 4.54
N LEU A 645 -3.83 -0.02 4.10
CA LEU A 645 -2.58 -0.73 4.46
C LEU A 645 -1.31 0.08 4.15
N PHE A 646 -1.31 0.86 3.07
CA PHE A 646 -0.17 1.69 2.67
C PHE A 646 0.14 2.83 3.65
N THR A 647 -0.80 3.17 4.54
CA THR A 647 -0.61 4.23 5.55
C THR A 647 0.14 3.74 6.79
N LEU A 648 0.17 2.42 7.02
CA LEU A 648 0.81 1.80 8.17
C LEU A 648 2.31 1.62 7.92
N ARG A 649 3.11 1.86 8.97
CA ARG A 649 4.57 1.73 9.01
C ARG A 649 4.97 0.62 9.98
N ASP A 650 5.23 0.96 11.23
CA ASP A 650 5.73 0.03 12.24
C ASP A 650 4.60 -0.55 13.10
N GLU A 651 3.38 -0.01 12.93
CA GLU A 651 2.18 -0.50 13.61
C GLU A 651 1.90 -1.98 13.32
N PHE A 652 1.35 -2.68 14.31
CA PHE A 652 0.85 -4.04 14.16
C PHE A 652 -0.57 -4.03 13.59
N TYR A 653 -0.82 -4.91 12.62
CA TYR A 653 -2.08 -4.95 11.91
C TYR A 653 -2.52 -6.37 11.53
N THR A 654 -3.79 -6.48 11.15
CA THR A 654 -4.41 -7.64 10.53
C THR A 654 -5.13 -7.22 9.26
N VAL A 655 -4.91 -7.96 8.17
CA VAL A 655 -5.59 -7.76 6.88
C VAL A 655 -6.85 -8.63 6.76
N TYR A 656 -6.74 -9.89 7.18
CA TYR A 656 -7.81 -10.87 7.10
C TYR A 656 -8.47 -11.09 8.45
N PHE A 657 -9.79 -10.94 8.51
CA PHE A 657 -10.59 -11.09 9.71
C PHE A 657 -11.43 -12.37 9.64
N ASN A 658 -11.56 -13.06 10.77
CA ASN A 658 -12.55 -14.12 10.91
C ASN A 658 -13.93 -13.47 11.15
N VAL A 659 -14.77 -13.39 10.12
CA VAL A 659 -16.07 -12.70 10.19
C VAL A 659 -17.22 -13.60 10.65
N GLY A 660 -16.98 -14.90 10.84
CA GLY A 660 -17.97 -15.87 11.29
C GLY A 660 -17.88 -16.21 12.79
N ALA A 661 -16.99 -15.55 13.53
CA ALA A 661 -16.69 -15.81 14.93
C ALA A 661 -17.81 -15.42 15.92
#